data_AF-A0A834IKR7-F1
#
_entry.id   AF-A0A834IKR7-F1
#
_cell.length_a   1.000
_cell.length_b   1.000
_cell.length_c   1.000
_cell.angle_alpha   90.00
_cell.angle_beta   90.00
_cell.angle_gamma   90.00
#
_symmetry.space_group_name_H-M   'P 1'
#
loop_
_entity.id
_entity.type
_entity.pdbx_description
1 polymer ?
#
loop_
_entity_poly.entity_id
_entity_poly.type
_entity_poly.pdbx_seq_one_letter_code
_entity_poly.pdbx_strand_id
1 'polypeptide(L)'
;MDVTGSLFWRVFNKVLEKEDAIISLAFLRDISSLQTFNYHFEDEGCKSNRIKTNFDFLEKKIKELLLEADCDALVYGLKIIEPLLSVQWLKEGRINIYQTIWDFYSKRLNISNKNSSSVSAIQLIDTLDAILYSPKNCKDDFEIFIGLLLYHLNEYPMQWTKIKGRIYSQLGPNKVKDLSEIGIRHVMLLFMALSTISFDELEKKMLVFIELLPEDKKFSSVVWNIYHAIILKYVRDGKSIENIAVLMVRMLQEASVNQKTFHLIKEFVKNLEPIILNSLNMNLHQKILFGSWLGKYLSTCYHPDLCKTLEVILLLIERCSDADSLYEWESCLKENIYVQLKQLALSHNPPEIIGIVAGKLALLYTNLTADSFNHFSNETISPTITSGFLQVILEKYPDSFMLTSQQENIIVQSWVKICFVSTENQIDLTKQVMKLDIFSADMKQSISHSDDPMEAFIKHVGLQSQRSYDHIMDLIKICDIAFNNLEKTLGLYVLKPENEAVVLNIYRYTSLLFLNCSKMIYNKNKSVTVLTKLVEVLLLPMDFMAGKRMPHSYVLTAIKNTWEVFFKAFMNVRDTNDPYIERILKYMVVKYIPYYSITESPIVSSLKTVDYASVIFEKMCISYFKYGTNETDANISKALKIIAEIINTCKSLPIFRVLVKEVLQGLFEVVIFHPLRSTAIGVIRNLTISPLFNEVTEEFKQTVLTISDKNVGLYTVNYFQLLISLAKFTPNEIRAVLDDIKIKVTKVEKLRGVGFDKILRTHLEKLENALQTNL
;
A
#
# COMPACT_ATOMS: atom_id res chain seq x y z
N MET A 1 -34.13 30.89 72.55
CA MET A 1 -34.61 29.57 73.01
C MET A 1 -35.29 28.89 71.83
N ASP A 2 -34.62 27.87 71.32
CA ASP A 2 -34.79 27.31 69.98
C ASP A 2 -35.61 26.00 70.02
N VAL A 3 -36.71 26.03 70.77
CA VAL A 3 -37.44 24.83 71.26
C VAL A 3 -38.25 24.14 70.16
N THR A 4 -38.72 24.88 69.15
CA THR A 4 -39.62 24.35 68.12
C THR A 4 -38.91 23.45 67.10
N GLY A 5 -37.68 23.79 66.71
CA GLY A 5 -36.91 22.98 65.76
C GLY A 5 -36.40 21.66 66.36
N SER A 6 -35.98 21.68 67.63
CA SER A 6 -35.53 20.45 68.30
C SER A 6 -36.68 19.52 68.67
N LEU A 7 -37.87 20.06 68.98
CA LEU A 7 -39.06 19.25 69.23
C LEU A 7 -39.56 18.55 67.96
N PHE A 8 -39.59 19.26 66.82
CA PHE A 8 -39.98 18.67 65.54
C PHE A 8 -39.08 17.48 65.17
N TRP A 9 -37.75 17.67 65.18
CA TRP A 9 -36.83 16.59 64.85
C TRP A 9 -36.92 15.43 65.83
N ARG A 10 -37.18 15.68 67.12
CA ARG A 10 -37.40 14.62 68.11
C ARG A 10 -38.66 13.78 67.81
N VAL A 11 -39.76 14.40 67.40
CA VAL A 11 -40.99 13.69 67.01
C VAL A 11 -40.78 12.95 65.68
N PHE A 12 -40.22 13.62 64.68
CA PHE A 12 -39.88 13.06 63.37
C PHE A 12 -39.01 11.81 63.50
N ASN A 13 -37.92 11.89 64.26
CA ASN A 13 -36.99 10.78 64.47
C ASN A 13 -37.67 9.58 65.13
N LYS A 14 -38.62 9.82 66.05
CA LYS A 14 -39.35 8.75 66.76
C LYS A 14 -40.38 8.06 65.86
N VAL A 15 -41.06 8.82 64.98
CA VAL A 15 -42.05 8.27 64.06
C VAL A 15 -41.39 7.37 63.02
N LEU A 16 -40.29 7.83 62.42
CA LEU A 16 -39.57 7.10 61.38
C LEU A 16 -38.51 6.13 61.91
N GLU A 17 -38.44 5.92 63.23
CA GLU A 17 -37.42 5.07 63.82
C GLU A 17 -37.46 3.64 63.28
N LYS A 18 -38.67 3.09 63.10
CA LYS A 18 -38.91 1.70 62.67
C LYS A 18 -39.17 1.55 61.17
N GLU A 19 -39.24 2.65 60.44
CA GLU A 19 -39.51 2.65 59.01
C GLU A 19 -38.24 2.33 58.21
N ASP A 20 -38.44 1.83 56.99
CA ASP A 20 -37.38 1.55 56.03
C ASP A 20 -36.44 2.75 55.85
N ALA A 21 -35.14 2.47 55.70
CA ALA A 21 -34.11 3.51 55.65
C ALA A 21 -34.27 4.42 54.43
N ILE A 22 -34.62 3.88 53.26
CA ILE A 22 -34.80 4.66 52.03
C ILE A 22 -36.01 5.59 52.16
N ILE A 23 -37.13 5.06 52.65
CA ILE A 23 -38.35 5.86 52.90
C ILE A 23 -38.06 6.97 53.91
N SER A 24 -37.37 6.64 55.00
CA SER A 24 -37.00 7.60 56.04
C SER A 24 -36.11 8.72 55.52
N LEU A 25 -35.12 8.38 54.66
CA LEU A 25 -34.24 9.35 54.03
C LEU A 25 -34.96 10.22 52.99
N ALA A 26 -35.94 9.67 52.26
CA ALA A 26 -36.75 10.43 51.32
C ALA A 26 -37.60 11.48 52.04
N PHE A 27 -38.26 11.11 53.14
CA PHE A 27 -38.99 12.07 53.97
C PHE A 27 -38.07 13.15 54.55
N LEU A 28 -36.86 12.77 54.98
CA LEU A 28 -35.87 13.71 55.50
C LEU A 28 -35.46 14.75 54.44
N ARG A 29 -35.24 14.31 53.19
CA ARG A 29 -34.97 15.17 52.03
C ARG A 29 -36.14 16.11 51.75
N ASP A 30 -37.36 15.59 51.71
CA ASP A 30 -38.55 16.37 51.34
C ASP A 30 -38.84 17.45 52.39
N ILE A 31 -38.73 17.11 53.67
CA ILE A 31 -38.89 18.09 54.76
C ILE A 31 -37.80 19.15 54.72
N SER A 32 -36.55 18.78 54.45
CA SER A 32 -35.46 19.74 54.32
C SER A 32 -35.64 20.66 53.11
N SER A 33 -36.25 20.15 52.04
CA SER A 33 -36.62 20.94 50.87
C SER A 33 -37.77 21.91 51.17
N LEU A 34 -38.77 21.50 51.97
CA LEU A 34 -39.82 22.41 52.43
C LEU A 34 -39.29 23.57 53.29
N GLN A 35 -38.16 23.37 53.97
CA GLN A 35 -37.53 24.43 54.78
C GLN A 35 -36.91 25.56 53.93
N THR A 36 -36.76 25.37 52.61
CA THR A 36 -36.31 26.44 51.70
C THR A 36 -37.43 27.42 51.36
N PHE A 37 -38.70 27.04 51.55
CA PHE A 37 -39.85 27.90 51.26
C PHE A 37 -40.27 28.72 52.48
N ASN A 38 -40.67 29.97 52.23
CA ASN A 38 -41.22 30.84 53.26
C ASN A 38 -42.71 30.57 53.54
N TYR A 39 -43.32 31.32 54.47
CA TYR A 39 -44.75 31.15 54.82
C TYR A 39 -45.70 31.56 53.69
N HIS A 40 -45.20 32.21 52.64
CA HIS A 40 -45.90 32.59 51.42
C HIS A 40 -45.61 31.64 50.25
N PHE A 41 -44.94 30.50 50.50
CA PHE A 41 -44.49 29.55 49.48
C PHE A 41 -43.51 30.12 48.44
N GLU A 42 -42.78 31.17 48.79
CA GLU A 42 -41.68 31.69 47.97
C GLU A 42 -40.38 31.00 48.37
N ASP A 43 -39.56 30.64 47.38
CA ASP A 43 -38.27 29.99 47.62
C ASP A 43 -37.22 31.01 48.12
N GLU A 44 -36.86 30.93 49.40
CA GLU A 44 -35.77 31.70 50.01
C GLU A 44 -34.38 31.09 49.72
N GLY A 45 -34.35 29.92 49.07
CA GLY A 45 -33.14 29.21 48.68
C GLY A 45 -32.42 28.49 49.82
N CYS A 46 -31.40 27.72 49.45
CA CYS A 46 -30.66 26.83 50.34
C CYS A 46 -29.76 27.54 51.37
N LYS A 47 -29.73 28.88 51.36
CA LYS A 47 -28.98 29.70 52.32
C LYS A 47 -29.86 30.32 53.40
N SER A 48 -31.14 29.96 53.51
CA SER A 48 -32.01 30.41 54.60
C SER A 48 -31.51 29.92 55.97
N ASN A 49 -31.76 30.69 57.03
CA ASN A 49 -31.50 30.30 58.43
C ASN A 49 -32.60 29.37 58.99
N ARG A 50 -33.66 29.14 58.20
CA ARG A 50 -34.77 28.23 58.51
C ARG A 50 -34.40 26.75 58.37
N ILE A 51 -33.38 26.46 57.56
CA ILE A 51 -32.91 25.10 57.32
C ILE A 51 -32.21 24.61 58.60
N LYS A 52 -32.82 23.64 59.26
CA LYS A 52 -32.29 23.02 60.48
C LYS A 52 -31.86 21.61 60.16
N THR A 53 -30.57 21.33 60.32
CA THR A 53 -30.01 20.02 59.98
C THR A 53 -30.41 18.95 61.02
N ASN A 54 -30.42 17.70 60.60
CA ASN A 54 -30.64 16.54 61.48
C ASN A 54 -29.66 15.42 61.11
N PHE A 55 -28.37 15.74 61.24
CA PHE A 55 -27.29 14.83 60.90
C PHE A 55 -27.28 13.56 61.76
N ASP A 56 -27.77 13.61 63.00
CA ASP A 56 -27.78 12.45 63.89
C ASP A 56 -28.77 11.37 63.39
N PHE A 57 -29.94 11.79 62.88
CA PHE A 57 -30.89 10.87 62.23
C PHE A 57 -30.38 10.37 60.88
N LEU A 58 -29.77 11.26 60.09
CA LEU A 58 -29.15 10.90 58.81
C LEU A 58 -28.05 9.84 59.01
N GLU A 59 -27.15 10.02 59.98
CA GLU A 59 -26.10 9.07 60.29
C GLU A 59 -26.67 7.71 60.75
N LYS A 60 -27.73 7.71 61.57
CA LYS A 60 -28.41 6.48 62.00
C LYS A 60 -29.00 5.71 60.82
N LYS A 61 -29.80 6.39 59.97
CA LYS A 61 -30.46 5.74 58.83
C LYS A 61 -29.49 5.35 57.70
N ILE A 62 -28.41 6.10 57.50
CA ILE A 62 -27.33 5.69 56.59
C ILE A 62 -26.66 4.41 57.09
N LYS A 63 -26.38 4.28 58.40
CA LYS A 63 -25.82 3.04 58.95
C LYS A 63 -26.75 1.84 58.74
N GLU A 64 -28.06 2.03 58.92
CA GLU A 64 -29.07 1.00 58.62
C GLU A 64 -29.06 0.63 57.12
N LEU A 65 -29.08 1.64 56.23
CA LEU A 65 -29.00 1.44 54.77
C LEU A 65 -27.75 0.65 54.36
N LEU A 66 -26.57 1.02 54.89
CA LEU A 66 -25.30 0.36 54.56
C LEU A 66 -25.23 -1.10 55.05
N LEU A 67 -26.03 -1.50 56.05
CA LEU A 67 -26.07 -2.88 56.54
C LEU A 67 -26.97 -3.77 55.70
N GLU A 68 -28.09 -3.24 55.20
CA GLU A 68 -29.20 -4.04 54.64
C GLU A 68 -29.33 -3.95 53.11
N ALA A 69 -28.81 -2.89 52.48
CA ALA A 69 -29.06 -2.60 51.07
C ALA A 69 -28.20 -3.43 50.09
N ASP A 70 -28.83 -3.86 49.00
CA ASP A 70 -28.12 -4.22 47.77
C ASP A 70 -27.58 -2.95 47.08
N CYS A 71 -26.76 -3.14 46.04
CA CYS A 71 -26.11 -2.01 45.40
C CYS A 71 -27.07 -1.06 44.68
N ASP A 72 -28.22 -1.53 44.17
CA ASP A 72 -29.22 -0.67 43.51
C ASP A 72 -29.96 0.20 44.53
N ALA A 73 -30.29 -0.38 45.69
CA ALA A 73 -30.80 0.35 46.85
C ALA A 73 -29.78 1.38 47.37
N LEU A 74 -28.47 1.09 47.34
CA LEU A 74 -27.42 2.05 47.68
C LEU A 74 -27.35 3.21 46.69
N VAL A 75 -27.40 2.96 45.37
CA VAL A 75 -27.46 4.00 44.34
C VAL A 75 -28.66 4.92 44.59
N TYR A 76 -29.84 4.34 44.83
CA TYR A 76 -31.06 5.12 45.06
C TYR A 76 -30.99 5.92 46.37
N GLY A 77 -30.53 5.30 47.46
CA GLY A 77 -30.36 5.96 48.74
C GLY A 77 -29.34 7.11 48.71
N LEU A 78 -28.20 6.92 48.03
CA LEU A 78 -27.20 7.97 47.85
C LEU A 78 -27.73 9.15 47.01
N LYS A 79 -28.55 8.89 45.99
CA LYS A 79 -29.22 9.96 45.21
C LYS A 79 -30.25 10.73 46.01
N ILE A 80 -30.91 10.10 46.99
CA ILE A 80 -31.84 10.78 47.90
C ILE A 80 -31.12 11.74 48.83
N ILE A 81 -29.95 11.34 49.36
CA ILE A 81 -29.20 12.17 50.32
C ILE A 81 -28.33 13.22 49.64
N GLU A 82 -28.06 13.10 48.34
CA GLU A 82 -27.23 14.06 47.61
C GLU A 82 -27.67 15.51 47.79
N PRO A 83 -28.97 15.88 47.64
CA PRO A 83 -29.36 17.29 47.74
C PRO A 83 -29.22 17.83 49.17
N LEU A 84 -29.36 16.95 50.16
CA LEU A 84 -29.13 17.28 51.57
C LEU A 84 -27.66 17.65 51.77
N LEU A 85 -26.75 16.80 51.31
CA LEU A 85 -25.32 16.89 51.60
C LEU A 85 -24.57 17.89 50.70
N SER A 86 -24.91 17.97 49.42
CA SER A 86 -24.24 18.84 48.45
C SER A 86 -24.75 20.28 48.46
N VAL A 87 -25.99 20.53 48.91
CA VAL A 87 -26.64 21.84 48.76
C VAL A 87 -27.28 22.35 50.07
N GLN A 88 -28.22 21.61 50.66
CA GLN A 88 -29.08 22.15 51.71
C GLN A 88 -28.39 22.25 53.07
N TRP A 89 -27.61 21.26 53.46
CA TRP A 89 -26.98 21.17 54.78
C TRP A 89 -25.48 21.44 54.77
N LEU A 90 -24.97 21.92 53.64
CA LEU A 90 -23.55 22.17 53.42
C LEU A 90 -22.98 23.09 54.52
N LYS A 91 -23.74 24.10 54.98
CA LYS A 91 -23.35 25.11 55.98
C LYS A 91 -22.68 24.59 57.27
N GLU A 92 -23.07 23.41 57.77
CA GLU A 92 -22.57 22.86 59.04
C GLU A 92 -21.34 21.95 58.86
N GLY A 93 -21.02 21.54 57.63
CA GLY A 93 -19.79 20.80 57.30
C GLY A 93 -19.46 19.61 58.20
N ARG A 94 -20.31 18.58 58.29
CA ARG A 94 -20.02 17.39 59.13
C ARG A 94 -19.36 16.23 58.36
N ILE A 95 -18.09 15.96 58.65
CA ILE A 95 -17.31 14.89 57.98
C ILE A 95 -17.75 13.45 58.34
N ASN A 96 -18.42 13.24 59.48
CA ASN A 96 -18.67 11.90 60.05
C ASN A 96 -19.46 10.98 59.13
N ILE A 97 -20.38 11.53 58.33
CA ILE A 97 -21.20 10.76 57.38
C ILE A 97 -20.31 10.19 56.28
N TYR A 98 -19.45 11.02 55.69
CA TYR A 98 -18.49 10.58 54.66
C TYR A 98 -17.52 9.54 55.20
N GLN A 99 -17.08 9.67 56.46
CA GLN A 99 -16.25 8.66 57.09
C GLN A 99 -16.98 7.33 57.28
N THR A 100 -18.26 7.36 57.66
CA THR A 100 -19.09 6.15 57.83
C THR A 100 -19.28 5.43 56.50
N ILE A 101 -19.55 6.18 55.42
CA ILE A 101 -19.71 5.62 54.08
C ILE A 101 -18.36 5.07 53.56
N TRP A 102 -17.24 5.76 53.82
CA TRP A 102 -15.90 5.25 53.47
C TRP A 102 -15.56 3.94 54.20
N ASP A 103 -15.86 3.84 55.50
CA ASP A 103 -15.59 2.64 56.30
C ASP A 103 -16.37 1.40 55.80
N PHE A 104 -17.50 1.63 55.12
CA PHE A 104 -18.23 0.60 54.39
C PHE A 104 -17.53 0.22 53.07
N TYR A 105 -17.22 1.20 52.22
CA TYR A 105 -16.62 0.92 50.91
C TYR A 105 -15.20 0.37 50.97
N SER A 106 -14.38 0.77 51.94
CA SER A 106 -13.00 0.29 52.09
C SER A 106 -12.92 -1.23 52.27
N LYS A 107 -13.97 -1.85 52.84
CA LYS A 107 -14.10 -3.30 52.97
C LYS A 107 -14.55 -3.97 51.67
N ARG A 108 -15.29 -3.26 50.83
CA ARG A 108 -15.98 -3.77 49.61
C ARG A 108 -15.41 -3.25 48.28
N LEU A 109 -14.20 -2.68 48.28
CA LEU A 109 -13.58 -2.10 47.07
C LEU A 109 -13.58 -3.02 45.83
N ASN A 110 -13.53 -4.35 46.01
CA ASN A 110 -13.52 -5.34 44.93
C ASN A 110 -14.90 -5.62 44.30
N ILE A 111 -15.98 -5.03 44.83
CA ILE A 111 -17.36 -5.25 44.39
C ILE A 111 -17.79 -4.02 43.59
N SER A 112 -18.39 -4.23 42.41
CA SER A 112 -18.99 -3.17 41.59
C SER A 112 -20.29 -3.69 40.97
N ASN A 113 -21.21 -2.77 40.72
CA ASN A 113 -22.45 -3.02 40.01
C ASN A 113 -22.28 -3.15 38.49
N LYS A 114 -21.14 -2.71 37.94
CA LYS A 114 -20.87 -2.82 36.51
C LYS A 114 -20.27 -4.19 36.19
N ASN A 115 -20.87 -4.90 35.22
CA ASN A 115 -20.25 -6.09 34.62
C ASN A 115 -18.80 -5.75 34.20
N SER A 116 -17.87 -6.65 34.52
CA SER A 116 -16.41 -6.51 34.42
C SER A 116 -15.88 -6.47 32.98
N SER A 117 -16.42 -5.61 32.12
CA SER A 117 -15.83 -5.33 30.82
C SER A 117 -14.61 -4.42 31.00
N SER A 118 -13.55 -4.66 30.21
CA SER A 118 -12.38 -3.80 30.14
C SER A 118 -12.80 -2.35 29.89
N VAL A 119 -12.48 -1.46 30.84
CA VAL A 119 -12.80 -0.03 30.75
C VAL A 119 -11.63 0.68 30.08
N SER A 120 -11.88 1.33 28.96
CA SER A 120 -10.87 2.13 28.26
C SER A 120 -10.49 3.39 29.05
N ALA A 121 -9.31 3.95 28.78
CA ALA A 121 -8.84 5.19 29.42
C ALA A 121 -9.80 6.37 29.24
N ILE A 122 -10.42 6.51 28.06
CA ILE A 122 -11.41 7.57 27.78
C ILE A 122 -12.65 7.38 28.65
N GLN A 123 -13.19 6.15 28.74
CA GLN A 123 -14.35 5.87 29.59
C GLN A 123 -14.07 6.13 31.08
N LEU A 124 -12.84 5.90 31.56
CA LEU A 124 -12.44 6.26 32.91
C LEU A 124 -12.48 7.78 33.12
N ILE A 125 -12.05 8.54 32.12
CA ILE A 125 -12.10 10.00 32.16
C ILE A 125 -13.52 10.53 32.04
N ASP A 126 -14.36 9.96 31.17
CA ASP A 126 -15.79 10.32 31.10
C ASP A 126 -16.51 10.02 32.42
N THR A 127 -16.12 8.92 33.09
CA THR A 127 -16.62 8.59 34.43
C THR A 127 -16.15 9.62 35.45
N LEU A 128 -14.89 10.04 35.39
CA LEU A 128 -14.35 11.10 36.24
C LEU A 128 -15.08 12.44 36.01
N ASP A 129 -15.31 12.82 34.77
CA ASP A 129 -16.06 14.03 34.40
C ASP A 129 -17.50 13.94 34.95
N ALA A 130 -18.15 12.78 34.83
CA ALA A 130 -19.48 12.55 35.42
C ALA A 130 -19.49 12.71 36.94
N ILE A 131 -18.46 12.20 37.63
CA ILE A 131 -18.29 12.35 39.09
C ILE A 131 -18.11 13.82 39.48
N LEU A 132 -17.31 14.58 38.71
CA LEU A 132 -16.98 15.97 39.02
C LEU A 132 -18.14 16.93 38.78
N TYR A 133 -18.88 16.75 37.67
CA TYR A 133 -19.89 17.72 37.23
C TYR A 133 -21.33 17.27 37.47
N SER A 134 -21.59 15.95 37.57
CA SER A 134 -22.96 15.44 37.72
C SER A 134 -23.06 14.11 38.49
N PRO A 135 -22.69 14.05 39.79
CA PRO A 135 -22.69 12.80 40.55
C PRO A 135 -24.01 12.04 40.54
N LYS A 136 -25.15 12.76 40.46
CA LYS A 136 -26.51 12.18 40.37
C LYS A 136 -26.69 11.24 39.18
N ASN A 137 -25.95 11.49 38.11
CA ASN A 137 -26.05 10.74 36.86
C ASN A 137 -25.14 9.51 36.86
N CYS A 138 -24.26 9.37 37.85
CA CYS A 138 -23.45 8.16 38.02
C CYS A 138 -24.36 6.94 38.26
N LYS A 139 -23.88 5.80 37.76
CA LYS A 139 -24.59 4.51 37.81
C LYS A 139 -24.07 3.59 38.90
N ASP A 140 -22.84 3.79 39.34
CA ASP A 140 -22.21 3.04 40.42
C ASP A 140 -22.32 3.84 41.72
N ASP A 141 -22.66 3.16 42.81
CA ASP A 141 -22.84 3.75 44.13
C ASP A 141 -21.52 4.33 44.66
N PHE A 142 -20.39 3.70 44.36
CA PHE A 142 -19.07 4.21 44.72
C PHE A 142 -18.73 5.53 44.00
N GLU A 143 -19.12 5.68 42.73
CA GLU A 143 -18.94 6.91 41.95
C GLU A 143 -19.73 8.08 42.55
N ILE A 144 -20.98 7.82 42.97
CA ILE A 144 -21.83 8.82 43.63
C ILE A 144 -21.20 9.26 44.96
N PHE A 145 -20.71 8.31 45.76
CA PHE A 145 -20.02 8.60 47.00
C PHE A 145 -18.80 9.52 46.78
N ILE A 146 -17.97 9.25 45.77
CA ILE A 146 -16.82 10.11 45.45
C ILE A 146 -17.30 11.53 45.15
N GLY A 147 -18.33 11.69 44.32
CA GLY A 147 -18.88 13.01 43.99
C GLY A 147 -19.35 13.76 45.23
N LEU A 148 -20.11 13.10 46.12
CA LEU A 148 -20.54 13.68 47.40
C LEU A 148 -19.36 14.15 48.26
N LEU A 149 -18.31 13.33 48.35
CA LEU A 149 -17.11 13.65 49.11
C LEU A 149 -16.38 14.86 48.52
N LEU A 150 -16.28 14.95 47.18
CA LEU A 150 -15.64 16.08 46.51
C LEU A 150 -16.38 17.40 46.76
N TYR A 151 -17.71 17.42 46.64
CA TYR A 151 -18.52 18.61 46.94
C TYR A 151 -18.24 19.11 48.37
N HIS A 152 -18.18 18.19 49.34
CA HIS A 152 -17.89 18.55 50.72
C HIS A 152 -16.47 19.06 50.94
N LEU A 153 -15.47 18.42 50.33
CA LEU A 153 -14.07 18.82 50.49
C LEU A 153 -13.73 20.11 49.75
N ASN A 154 -14.43 20.44 48.65
CA ASN A 154 -14.31 21.74 47.98
C ASN A 154 -14.73 22.90 48.89
N GLU A 155 -15.80 22.72 49.67
CA GLU A 155 -16.31 23.74 50.60
C GLU A 155 -15.56 23.73 51.94
N TYR A 156 -15.10 22.56 52.41
CA TYR A 156 -14.38 22.41 53.68
C TYR A 156 -13.01 21.70 53.52
N PRO A 157 -12.01 22.31 52.85
CA PRO A 157 -10.70 21.68 52.61
C PRO A 157 -9.96 21.24 53.89
N MET A 158 -10.16 21.95 55.00
CA MET A 158 -9.52 21.65 56.30
C MET A 158 -9.88 20.25 56.83
N GLN A 159 -11.01 19.70 56.41
CA GLN A 159 -11.48 18.39 56.85
C GLN A 159 -10.81 17.23 56.11
N TRP A 160 -10.03 17.51 55.06
CA TRP A 160 -9.19 16.53 54.38
C TRP A 160 -8.31 15.76 55.35
N THR A 161 -7.66 16.45 56.29
CA THR A 161 -6.77 15.83 57.29
C THR A 161 -7.45 14.71 58.09
N LYS A 162 -8.75 14.85 58.38
CA LYS A 162 -9.54 13.87 59.14
C LYS A 162 -9.89 12.63 58.33
N ILE A 163 -10.19 12.78 57.04
CA ILE A 163 -10.56 11.63 56.18
C ILE A 163 -9.33 10.95 55.58
N LYS A 164 -8.29 11.72 55.25
CA LYS A 164 -6.98 11.26 54.76
C LYS A 164 -6.40 10.13 55.61
N GLY A 165 -6.33 10.32 56.93
CA GLY A 165 -5.79 9.32 57.86
C GLY A 165 -6.57 8.00 57.82
N ARG A 166 -7.89 8.05 57.64
CA ARG A 166 -8.73 6.85 57.49
C ARG A 166 -8.53 6.17 56.13
N ILE A 167 -8.49 6.93 55.04
CA ILE A 167 -8.26 6.39 53.69
C ILE A 167 -6.92 5.65 53.65
N TYR A 168 -5.83 6.29 54.11
CA TYR A 168 -4.50 5.72 54.01
C TYR A 168 -4.27 4.53 54.95
N SER A 169 -4.83 4.55 56.17
CA SER A 169 -4.68 3.42 57.11
C SER A 169 -5.42 2.16 56.63
N GLN A 170 -6.52 2.32 55.89
CA GLN A 170 -7.29 1.19 55.36
C GLN A 170 -6.75 0.67 54.02
N LEU A 171 -5.91 1.45 53.33
CA LEU A 171 -5.19 1.07 52.11
C LEU A 171 -3.74 0.65 52.42
N GLY A 172 -3.54 -0.20 53.43
CA GLY A 172 -2.24 -0.76 53.77
C GLY A 172 -1.68 -1.73 52.71
N PRO A 173 -0.37 -2.07 52.75
CA PRO A 173 0.29 -2.86 51.72
C PRO A 173 -0.32 -4.25 51.49
N ASN A 174 -0.83 -4.89 52.54
CA ASN A 174 -1.53 -6.18 52.40
C ASN A 174 -2.84 -6.02 51.62
N LYS A 175 -3.61 -4.95 51.92
CA LYS A 175 -4.85 -4.66 51.21
C LYS A 175 -4.59 -4.39 49.73
N VAL A 176 -3.54 -3.63 49.40
CA VAL A 176 -3.14 -3.34 48.01
C VAL A 176 -2.87 -4.62 47.22
N LYS A 177 -2.20 -5.60 47.82
CA LYS A 177 -1.96 -6.91 47.19
C LYS A 177 -3.26 -7.67 46.92
N ASP A 178 -4.26 -7.54 47.78
CA ASP A 178 -5.54 -8.26 47.69
C ASP A 178 -6.59 -7.57 46.79
N LEU A 179 -6.28 -6.40 46.21
CA LEU A 179 -7.21 -5.70 45.32
C LEU A 179 -7.34 -6.41 43.97
N SER A 180 -8.58 -6.62 43.53
CA SER A 180 -8.93 -7.01 42.16
C SER A 180 -8.73 -5.83 41.19
N GLU A 181 -8.82 -6.07 39.88
CA GLU A 181 -8.82 -4.98 38.88
C GLU A 181 -9.89 -3.92 39.15
N ILE A 182 -11.08 -4.33 39.62
CA ILE A 182 -12.18 -3.44 40.02
C ILE A 182 -11.74 -2.59 41.23
N GLY A 183 -11.12 -3.21 42.23
CA GLY A 183 -10.62 -2.52 43.41
C GLY A 183 -9.54 -1.50 43.08
N ILE A 184 -8.62 -1.84 42.18
CA ILE A 184 -7.60 -0.91 41.68
C ILE A 184 -8.26 0.28 40.98
N ARG A 185 -9.25 0.03 40.10
CA ARG A 185 -10.02 1.09 39.43
C ARG A 185 -10.69 2.03 40.42
N HIS A 186 -11.37 1.49 41.45
CA HIS A 186 -12.05 2.30 42.47
C HIS A 186 -11.07 3.19 43.24
N VAL A 187 -9.96 2.63 43.71
CA VAL A 187 -8.94 3.42 44.43
C VAL A 187 -8.33 4.50 43.53
N MET A 188 -8.11 4.20 42.25
CA MET A 188 -7.56 5.15 41.29
C MET A 188 -8.54 6.25 40.91
N LEU A 189 -9.82 5.93 40.72
CA LEU A 189 -10.88 6.94 40.53
C LEU A 189 -10.98 7.87 41.73
N LEU A 190 -10.90 7.33 42.95
CA LEU A 190 -10.87 8.14 44.17
C LEU A 190 -9.67 9.10 44.19
N PHE A 191 -8.45 8.62 43.91
CA PHE A 191 -7.26 9.49 43.90
C PHE A 191 -7.28 10.52 42.77
N MET A 192 -7.72 10.16 41.56
CA MET A 192 -7.87 11.09 40.43
C MET A 192 -8.96 12.14 40.66
N ALA A 193 -10.05 11.76 41.32
CA ALA A 193 -11.11 12.69 41.72
C ALA A 193 -10.60 13.66 42.78
N LEU A 194 -9.96 13.16 43.84
CA LEU A 194 -9.45 14.00 44.92
C LEU A 194 -8.29 14.92 44.49
N SER A 195 -7.51 14.55 43.47
CA SER A 195 -6.42 15.39 42.97
C SER A 195 -6.91 16.69 42.30
N THR A 196 -8.20 16.78 41.94
CA THR A 196 -8.81 18.03 41.41
C THR A 196 -8.91 19.14 42.45
N ILE A 197 -8.90 18.79 43.74
CA ILE A 197 -8.93 19.74 44.87
C ILE A 197 -7.51 20.23 45.23
N SER A 198 -6.51 19.91 44.39
CA SER A 198 -5.11 20.37 44.50
C SER A 198 -4.38 19.93 45.78
N PHE A 199 -4.52 18.66 46.18
CA PHE A 199 -3.67 18.07 47.22
C PHE A 199 -2.41 17.46 46.58
N ASP A 200 -1.31 18.23 46.52
CA ASP A 200 -0.04 17.84 45.88
C ASP A 200 0.53 16.47 46.31
N GLU A 201 0.19 16.03 47.53
CA GLU A 201 0.61 14.72 48.05
C GLU A 201 -0.06 13.52 47.40
N LEU A 202 -1.26 13.71 46.82
CA LEU A 202 -2.03 12.62 46.20
C LEU A 202 -1.36 12.11 44.94
N GLU A 203 -0.72 12.99 44.17
CA GLU A 203 0.00 12.61 42.96
C GLU A 203 1.14 11.64 43.30
N LYS A 204 1.94 11.98 44.32
CA LYS A 204 3.01 11.09 44.83
C LYS A 204 2.46 9.78 45.37
N LYS A 205 1.35 9.82 46.11
CA LYS A 205 0.74 8.62 46.68
C LYS A 205 0.14 7.70 45.62
N MET A 206 -0.47 8.26 44.59
CA MET A 206 -0.99 7.51 43.45
C MET A 206 0.13 6.76 42.73
N LEU A 207 1.26 7.42 42.47
CA LEU A 207 2.42 6.77 41.83
C LEU A 207 3.00 5.65 42.70
N VAL A 208 3.21 5.91 43.99
CA VAL A 208 3.69 4.89 44.95
C VAL A 208 2.72 3.71 45.01
N PHE A 209 1.41 3.96 44.97
CA PHE A 209 0.42 2.89 44.96
C PHE A 209 0.58 1.98 43.74
N ILE A 210 0.74 2.56 42.54
CA ILE A 210 0.87 1.77 41.32
C ILE A 210 2.19 0.98 41.31
N GLU A 211 3.29 1.55 41.81
CA GLU A 211 4.57 0.85 41.95
C GLU A 211 4.51 -0.35 42.91
N LEU A 212 3.69 -0.26 43.97
CA LEU A 212 3.48 -1.31 44.97
C LEU A 212 2.60 -2.47 44.49
N LEU A 213 1.99 -2.36 43.30
CA LEU A 213 1.19 -3.44 42.75
C LEU A 213 2.05 -4.68 42.42
N PRO A 214 1.52 -5.89 42.57
CA PRO A 214 2.16 -7.11 42.09
C PRO A 214 2.42 -7.09 40.57
N GLU A 215 3.49 -7.75 40.10
CA GLU A 215 3.88 -7.81 38.69
C GLU A 215 2.77 -8.38 37.78
N ASP A 216 2.03 -9.38 38.24
CA ASP A 216 0.87 -9.96 37.52
C ASP A 216 -0.23 -8.93 37.24
N LYS A 217 -0.38 -7.94 38.13
CA LYS A 217 -1.39 -6.88 37.99
C LYS A 217 -0.86 -5.67 37.21
N LYS A 218 0.46 -5.39 37.28
CA LYS A 218 1.09 -4.30 36.53
C LYS A 218 0.93 -4.47 35.02
N PHE A 219 1.00 -5.70 34.51
CA PHE A 219 0.79 -6.02 33.10
C PHE A 219 -0.66 -6.40 32.76
N SER A 220 -1.62 -5.76 33.44
CA SER A 220 -3.04 -5.83 33.08
C SER A 220 -3.45 -4.64 32.22
N SER A 221 -4.42 -4.86 31.32
CA SER A 221 -5.04 -3.79 30.52
C SER A 221 -5.64 -2.69 31.40
N VAL A 222 -6.20 -3.06 32.56
CA VAL A 222 -6.79 -2.09 33.51
C VAL A 222 -5.74 -1.12 34.06
N VAL A 223 -4.58 -1.62 34.52
CA VAL A 223 -3.53 -0.74 35.04
C VAL A 223 -2.96 0.17 33.95
N TRP A 224 -2.80 -0.35 32.73
CA TRP A 224 -2.36 0.47 31.60
C TRP A 224 -3.39 1.55 31.28
N ASN A 225 -4.68 1.23 31.22
CA ASN A 225 -5.74 2.22 30.99
C ASN A 225 -5.81 3.27 32.10
N ILE A 226 -5.49 2.92 33.35
CA ILE A 226 -5.37 3.87 34.46
C ILE A 226 -4.19 4.83 34.23
N TYR A 227 -3.01 4.34 33.85
CA TYR A 227 -1.88 5.21 33.49
C TYR A 227 -2.26 6.21 32.40
N HIS A 228 -2.93 5.74 31.35
CA HIS A 228 -3.41 6.62 30.27
C HIS A 228 -4.43 7.63 30.75
N ALA A 229 -5.39 7.22 31.57
CA ALA A 229 -6.38 8.13 32.12
C ALA A 229 -5.70 9.25 32.93
N ILE A 230 -4.72 8.90 33.76
CA ILE A 230 -3.95 9.89 34.52
C ILE A 230 -3.18 10.85 33.59
N ILE A 231 -2.48 10.31 32.58
CA ILE A 231 -1.76 11.13 31.60
C ILE A 231 -2.73 12.06 30.85
N LEU A 232 -3.84 11.53 30.35
CA LEU A 232 -4.86 12.27 29.62
C LEU A 232 -5.47 13.37 30.49
N LYS A 233 -5.74 13.08 31.77
CA LYS A 233 -6.19 14.09 32.73
C LYS A 233 -5.16 15.21 32.88
N TYR A 234 -3.89 14.87 33.10
CA TYR A 234 -2.85 15.87 33.29
C TYR A 234 -2.68 16.76 32.06
N VAL A 235 -2.77 16.16 30.87
CA VAL A 235 -2.72 16.91 29.60
C VAL A 235 -3.92 17.84 29.45
N ARG A 236 -5.15 17.39 29.78
CA ARG A 236 -6.35 18.25 29.81
C ARG A 236 -6.23 19.40 30.80
N ASP A 237 -5.62 19.15 31.96
CA ASP A 237 -5.38 20.15 33.02
C ASP A 237 -4.17 21.07 32.73
N GLY A 238 -3.42 20.84 31.65
CA GLY A 238 -2.21 21.61 31.33
C GLY A 238 -1.02 21.35 32.26
N LYS A 239 -0.99 20.19 32.94
CA LYS A 239 0.08 19.79 33.87
C LYS A 239 1.16 18.96 33.16
N SER A 240 2.41 19.09 33.62
CA SER A 240 3.54 18.26 33.14
C SER A 240 3.31 16.78 33.45
N ILE A 241 3.60 15.90 32.49
CA ILE A 241 3.46 14.45 32.64
C ILE A 241 4.78 13.73 32.97
N GLU A 242 5.88 14.45 33.14
CA GLU A 242 7.25 13.89 33.25
C GLU A 242 7.35 12.69 34.20
N ASN A 243 6.90 12.85 35.45
CA ASN A 243 7.00 11.82 36.50
C ASN A 243 6.28 10.52 36.11
N ILE A 244 5.15 10.63 35.42
CA ILE A 244 4.27 9.49 35.07
C ILE A 244 4.74 8.86 33.76
N ALA A 245 5.18 9.68 32.81
CA ALA A 245 5.71 9.25 31.54
C ALA A 245 6.95 8.35 31.71
N VAL A 246 7.84 8.68 32.64
CA VAL A 246 9.04 7.85 32.93
C VAL A 246 8.66 6.43 33.40
N LEU A 247 7.64 6.30 34.26
CA LEU A 247 7.16 4.99 34.71
C LEU A 247 6.51 4.21 33.58
N MET A 248 5.66 4.89 32.78
CA MET A 248 4.99 4.27 31.64
C MET A 248 6.01 3.76 30.61
N VAL A 249 7.06 4.52 30.33
CA VAL A 249 8.12 4.14 29.38
C VAL A 249 8.90 2.93 29.88
N ARG A 250 9.17 2.82 31.19
CA ARG A 250 9.79 1.62 31.76
C ARG A 250 8.94 0.38 31.51
N MET A 251 7.62 0.48 31.73
CA MET A 251 6.69 -0.61 31.45
C MET A 251 6.58 -0.93 29.96
N LEU A 252 6.62 0.07 29.08
CA LEU A 252 6.66 -0.12 27.62
C LEU A 252 7.94 -0.82 27.18
N GLN A 253 9.09 -0.45 27.76
CA GLN A 253 10.37 -1.09 27.48
C GLN A 253 10.34 -2.57 27.87
N GLU A 254 9.84 -2.91 29.06
CA GLU A 254 9.68 -4.30 29.52
C GLU A 254 8.69 -5.07 28.64
N ALA A 255 7.54 -4.47 28.31
CA ALA A 255 6.52 -5.08 27.45
C ALA A 255 7.01 -5.28 26.00
N SER A 256 7.93 -4.45 25.51
CA SER A 256 8.47 -4.56 24.14
C SER A 256 9.40 -5.76 23.94
N VAL A 257 9.88 -6.37 25.03
CA VAL A 257 10.77 -7.55 24.96
C VAL A 257 9.97 -8.84 24.72
N ASN A 258 8.69 -8.88 25.11
CA ASN A 258 7.87 -10.09 25.04
C ASN A 258 6.67 -9.89 24.11
N GLN A 259 6.56 -10.72 23.07
CA GLN A 259 5.43 -10.63 22.13
C GLN A 259 4.06 -10.87 22.79
N LYS A 260 4.01 -11.60 23.93
CA LYS A 260 2.75 -11.83 24.67
C LYS A 260 2.14 -10.53 25.20
N THR A 261 2.97 -9.52 25.49
CA THR A 261 2.54 -8.22 26.03
C THR A 261 2.27 -7.17 24.95
N PHE A 262 2.37 -7.51 23.66
CA PHE A 262 2.16 -6.55 22.57
C PHE A 262 0.72 -6.04 22.48
N HIS A 263 -0.26 -6.82 22.97
CA HIS A 263 -1.65 -6.35 23.06
C HIS A 263 -1.78 -5.11 23.96
N LEU A 264 -0.95 -4.98 25.00
CA LEU A 264 -0.90 -3.81 25.88
C LEU A 264 -0.29 -2.60 25.15
N ILE A 265 0.78 -2.80 24.38
CA ILE A 265 1.40 -1.74 23.57
C ILE A 265 0.42 -1.24 22.50
N LYS A 266 -0.32 -2.15 21.87
CA LYS A 266 -1.37 -1.81 20.92
C LYS A 266 -2.45 -0.94 21.56
N GLU A 267 -2.92 -1.32 22.75
CA GLU A 267 -3.88 -0.52 23.51
C GLU A 267 -3.30 0.85 23.90
N PHE A 268 -2.02 0.89 24.25
CA PHE A 268 -1.31 2.15 24.51
C PHE A 268 -1.28 3.08 23.30
N VAL A 269 -0.88 2.57 22.13
CA VAL A 269 -0.85 3.35 20.88
C VAL A 269 -2.24 3.91 20.53
N LYS A 270 -3.30 3.12 20.72
CA LYS A 270 -4.68 3.58 20.52
C LYS A 270 -5.04 4.75 21.45
N ASN A 271 -4.58 4.71 22.69
CA ASN A 271 -4.85 5.74 23.69
C ASN A 271 -3.90 6.96 23.60
N LEU A 272 -2.86 6.93 22.76
CA LEU A 272 -2.02 8.11 22.48
C LEU A 272 -2.77 9.17 21.64
N GLU A 273 -3.62 8.75 20.72
CA GLU A 273 -4.41 9.64 19.86
C GLU A 273 -5.21 10.70 20.66
N PRO A 274 -6.04 10.35 21.67
CA PRO A 274 -6.73 11.35 22.48
C PRO A 274 -5.77 12.21 23.32
N ILE A 275 -4.61 11.69 23.75
CA ILE A 275 -3.62 12.48 24.49
C ILE A 275 -3.07 13.60 23.60
N ILE A 276 -2.77 13.29 22.33
CA ILE A 276 -2.28 14.27 21.36
C ILE A 276 -3.36 15.31 21.03
N LEU A 277 -4.60 14.88 20.81
CA LEU A 277 -5.71 15.76 20.44
C LEU A 277 -6.15 16.71 21.57
N ASN A 278 -6.11 16.26 22.82
CA ASN A 278 -6.52 17.08 23.97
C ASN A 278 -5.40 18.00 24.49
N SER A 279 -4.18 17.89 23.96
CA SER A 279 -3.06 18.72 24.39
C SER A 279 -3.15 20.13 23.81
N LEU A 280 -3.19 21.15 24.68
CA LEU A 280 -3.18 22.56 24.28
C LEU A 280 -1.85 22.93 23.61
N ASN A 281 -0.73 22.54 24.22
CA ASN A 281 0.61 22.65 23.68
C ASN A 281 1.34 21.30 23.84
N MET A 282 2.22 20.94 22.91
CA MET A 282 2.98 19.68 22.97
C MET A 282 4.20 19.77 23.93
N ASN A 283 4.14 20.66 24.92
CA ASN A 283 5.26 21.05 25.80
C ASN A 283 5.08 20.58 27.26
N LEU A 284 4.27 19.55 27.50
CA LEU A 284 4.03 18.97 28.83
C LEU A 284 4.89 17.73 29.09
N HIS A 285 6.05 17.63 28.43
CA HIS A 285 6.95 16.46 28.45
C HIS A 285 6.40 15.18 27.81
N GLN A 286 5.43 15.29 26.89
CA GLN A 286 4.88 14.12 26.17
C GLN A 286 5.92 13.39 25.31
N LYS A 287 7.02 14.08 24.94
CA LYS A 287 8.16 13.49 24.22
C LYS A 287 8.76 12.26 24.90
N ILE A 288 8.69 12.18 26.23
CA ILE A 288 9.23 11.07 27.01
C ILE A 288 8.55 9.76 26.65
N LEU A 289 7.25 9.79 26.29
CA LEU A 289 6.47 8.60 25.93
C LEU A 289 7.03 7.86 24.70
N PHE A 290 7.79 8.55 23.85
CA PHE A 290 8.41 8.02 22.64
C PHE A 290 9.87 7.68 22.93
N GLY A 291 10.13 6.41 23.24
CA GLY A 291 11.46 5.92 23.60
C GLY A 291 11.92 4.74 22.76
N SER A 292 13.00 4.10 23.20
CA SER A 292 13.63 2.96 22.52
C SER A 292 12.73 1.73 22.34
N TRP A 293 11.63 1.62 23.10
CA TRP A 293 10.62 0.56 22.95
C TRP A 293 9.97 0.58 21.57
N LEU A 294 9.85 1.77 20.95
CA LEU A 294 9.15 1.97 19.69
C LEU A 294 9.82 1.20 18.54
N GLY A 295 11.15 1.27 18.43
CA GLY A 295 11.88 0.55 17.38
C GLY A 295 11.72 -0.97 17.46
N LYS A 296 11.76 -1.53 18.68
CA LYS A 296 11.52 -2.96 18.90
C LYS A 296 10.11 -3.38 18.53
N TYR A 297 9.11 -2.56 18.88
CA TYR A 297 7.72 -2.83 18.54
C TYR A 297 7.47 -2.73 17.03
N LEU A 298 7.90 -1.63 16.40
CA LEU A 298 7.71 -1.39 14.97
C LEU A 298 8.33 -2.48 14.08
N SER A 299 9.49 -3.02 14.48
CA SER A 299 10.17 -4.08 13.72
C SER A 299 9.53 -5.47 13.84
N THR A 300 8.63 -5.69 14.80
CA THR A 300 8.08 -7.02 15.12
C THR A 300 6.55 -7.10 15.17
N CYS A 301 5.85 -5.96 15.19
CA CYS A 301 4.40 -5.91 15.23
C CYS A 301 3.74 -6.36 13.91
N TYR A 302 2.45 -6.68 13.96
CA TYR A 302 1.67 -7.01 12.78
C TYR A 302 1.45 -5.78 11.90
N HIS A 303 1.35 -5.98 10.58
CA HIS A 303 1.20 -4.89 9.60
C HIS A 303 0.07 -3.89 9.92
N PRO A 304 -1.16 -4.30 10.34
CA PRO A 304 -2.20 -3.33 10.71
C PRO A 304 -1.83 -2.47 11.93
N ASP A 305 -1.15 -3.05 12.91
CA ASP A 305 -0.71 -2.34 14.11
C ASP A 305 0.44 -1.37 13.78
N LEU A 306 1.32 -1.76 12.85
CA LEU A 306 2.35 -0.90 12.29
C LEU A 306 1.73 0.34 11.62
N CYS A 307 0.75 0.14 10.73
CA CYS A 307 0.04 1.25 10.08
C CYS A 307 -0.59 2.20 11.09
N LYS A 308 -1.34 1.67 12.08
CA LYS A 308 -2.00 2.50 13.10
C LYS A 308 -1.00 3.28 13.95
N THR A 309 0.15 2.67 14.28
CA THR A 309 1.21 3.35 15.03
C THR A 309 1.81 4.50 14.22
N LEU A 310 2.04 4.30 12.92
CA LEU A 310 2.54 5.34 12.03
C LEU A 310 1.52 6.48 11.80
N GLU A 311 0.21 6.18 11.78
CA GLU A 311 -0.85 7.20 11.74
C GLU A 311 -0.85 8.08 13.00
N VAL A 312 -0.68 7.48 14.17
CA VAL A 312 -0.57 8.23 15.44
C VAL A 312 0.70 9.09 15.46
N ILE A 313 1.81 8.58 14.92
CA ILE A 313 3.06 9.35 14.76
C ILE A 313 2.87 10.51 13.76
N LEU A 314 2.12 10.31 12.68
CA LEU A 314 1.81 11.38 11.73
C LEU A 314 1.01 12.50 12.41
N LEU A 315 -0.03 12.14 13.16
CA LEU A 315 -0.83 13.09 13.93
C LEU A 315 0.02 13.87 14.95
N LEU A 316 0.96 13.18 15.62
CA LEU A 316 1.92 13.81 16.52
C LEU A 316 2.75 14.88 15.79
N ILE A 317 3.32 14.53 14.64
CA ILE A 317 4.18 15.44 13.84
C ILE A 317 3.38 16.67 13.38
N GLU A 318 2.13 16.49 12.97
CA GLU A 318 1.26 17.59 12.57
C GLU A 318 0.96 18.55 13.75
N ARG A 319 0.80 18.03 14.97
CA ARG A 319 0.62 18.85 16.18
C ARG A 319 1.92 19.50 16.68
N CYS A 320 3.07 18.85 16.47
CA CYS A 320 4.39 19.40 16.82
C CYS A 320 4.95 20.38 15.79
N SER A 321 4.23 20.65 14.69
CA SER A 321 4.64 21.59 13.65
C SER A 321 4.59 23.06 14.10
N ASP A 322 4.05 23.35 15.30
CA ASP A 322 4.06 24.67 15.91
C ASP A 322 5.48 25.03 16.41
N ALA A 323 5.95 26.23 16.06
CA ALA A 323 7.34 26.69 16.25
C ALA A 323 7.86 26.56 17.70
N ASP A 324 6.99 26.75 18.69
CA ASP A 324 7.35 26.70 20.12
C ASP A 324 7.58 25.28 20.65
N SER A 325 7.11 24.25 19.94
CA SER A 325 7.23 22.85 20.38
C SER A 325 8.35 22.09 19.66
N LEU A 326 8.74 22.53 18.45
CA LEU A 326 9.66 21.80 17.60
C LEU A 326 11.03 21.53 18.24
N TYR A 327 11.61 22.53 18.92
CA TYR A 327 12.93 22.43 19.54
C TYR A 327 13.01 21.32 20.59
N GLU A 328 11.93 21.12 21.34
CA GLU A 328 11.88 20.11 22.38
C GLU A 328 11.74 18.67 21.84
N TRP A 329 11.17 18.52 20.65
CA TRP A 329 10.87 17.24 20.03
C TRP A 329 11.94 16.76 19.05
N GLU A 330 12.85 17.64 18.61
CA GLU A 330 13.86 17.36 17.58
C GLU A 330 14.70 16.11 17.87
N SER A 331 15.29 16.03 19.07
CA SER A 331 16.13 14.88 19.45
C SER A 331 15.34 13.58 19.45
N CYS A 332 14.12 13.60 20.01
CA CYS A 332 13.26 12.43 20.09
C CYS A 332 12.81 11.93 18.70
N LEU A 333 12.35 12.84 17.84
CA LEU A 333 11.90 12.49 16.49
C LEU A 333 13.07 11.97 15.64
N LYS A 334 14.26 12.54 15.78
CA LYS A 334 15.46 12.09 15.05
C LYS A 334 15.95 10.73 15.52
N GLU A 335 16.10 10.51 16.82
CA GLU A 335 16.72 9.30 17.37
C GLU A 335 15.77 8.10 17.38
N ASN A 336 14.50 8.31 17.76
CA ASN A 336 13.55 7.21 17.99
C ASN A 336 12.63 6.94 16.80
N ILE A 337 12.33 7.93 15.95
CA ILE A 337 11.38 7.78 14.84
C ILE A 337 12.11 7.71 13.50
N TYR A 338 12.89 8.73 13.12
CA TYR A 338 13.52 8.81 11.81
C TYR A 338 14.45 7.63 11.50
N VAL A 339 15.29 7.22 12.45
CA VAL A 339 16.16 6.04 12.29
C VAL A 339 15.36 4.77 12.01
N GLN A 340 14.20 4.62 12.66
CA GLN A 340 13.34 3.46 12.48
C GLN A 340 12.62 3.48 11.13
N LEU A 341 12.18 4.66 10.65
CA LEU A 341 11.57 4.81 9.32
C LEU A 341 12.55 4.37 8.21
N LYS A 342 13.83 4.73 8.32
CA LYS A 342 14.87 4.30 7.37
C LYS A 342 15.02 2.77 7.32
N GLN A 343 15.01 2.12 8.49
CA GLN A 343 15.12 0.66 8.57
C GLN A 343 13.86 -0.03 8.03
N LEU A 344 12.68 0.46 8.41
CA LEU A 344 11.40 -0.10 7.98
C LEU A 344 11.15 0.06 6.48
N ALA A 345 11.63 1.14 5.86
CA ALA A 345 11.49 1.36 4.42
C ALA A 345 12.20 0.30 3.56
N LEU A 346 13.17 -0.42 4.13
CA LEU A 346 13.92 -1.51 3.48
C LEU A 346 13.33 -2.90 3.78
N SER A 347 12.23 -2.98 4.53
CA SER A 347 11.57 -4.25 4.86
C SER A 347 10.84 -4.86 3.66
N HIS A 348 10.44 -6.14 3.74
CA HIS A 348 9.82 -6.87 2.63
C HIS A 348 8.41 -6.35 2.25
N ASN A 349 7.68 -5.73 3.18
CA ASN A 349 6.36 -5.16 2.90
C ASN A 349 6.14 -3.87 3.71
N PRO A 350 6.76 -2.76 3.29
CA PRO A 350 6.73 -1.53 4.04
C PRO A 350 5.42 -0.75 3.78
N PRO A 351 4.77 -0.23 4.83
CA PRO A 351 3.61 0.66 4.67
C PRO A 351 3.93 1.95 3.92
N GLU A 352 3.03 2.39 3.06
CA GLU A 352 3.15 3.64 2.29
C GLU A 352 3.29 4.89 3.18
N ILE A 353 2.60 4.89 4.32
CA ILE A 353 2.60 6.02 5.28
C ILE A 353 4.00 6.37 5.80
N ILE A 354 4.97 5.45 5.73
CA ILE A 354 6.38 5.73 6.05
C ILE A 354 6.90 6.91 5.22
N GLY A 355 6.56 6.97 3.93
CA GLY A 355 7.01 8.04 3.03
C GLY A 355 6.45 9.39 3.45
N ILE A 356 5.15 9.42 3.79
CA ILE A 356 4.45 10.63 4.24
C ILE A 356 5.07 11.16 5.54
N VAL A 357 5.25 10.28 6.54
CA VAL A 357 5.85 10.62 7.84
C VAL A 357 7.28 11.14 7.65
N ALA A 358 8.09 10.46 6.84
CA ALA A 358 9.45 10.88 6.53
C ALA A 358 9.49 12.24 5.82
N GLY A 359 8.56 12.49 4.90
CA GLY A 359 8.44 13.76 4.18
C GLY A 359 8.11 14.92 5.13
N LYS A 360 7.15 14.73 6.06
CA LYS A 360 6.81 15.74 7.06
C LYS A 360 8.00 16.04 7.98
N LEU A 361 8.69 15.01 8.48
CA LEU A 361 9.90 15.19 9.29
C LEU A 361 11.01 15.94 8.53
N ALA A 362 11.20 15.61 7.25
CA ALA A 362 12.19 16.27 6.41
C ALA A 362 11.90 17.76 6.20
N LEU A 363 10.63 18.18 6.12
CA LEU A 363 10.24 19.59 6.02
C LEU A 363 10.37 20.34 7.34
N LEU A 364 10.18 19.66 8.46
CA LEU A 364 10.34 20.26 9.79
C LEU A 364 11.83 20.50 10.14
N TYR A 365 12.73 19.66 9.63
CA TYR A 365 14.16 19.71 9.96
C TYR A 365 15.02 19.91 8.72
N THR A 366 15.43 21.15 8.47
CA THR A 366 16.27 21.54 7.31
C THR A 366 17.58 20.73 7.21
N ASN A 367 18.18 20.38 8.35
CA ASN A 367 19.39 19.56 8.41
C ASN A 367 19.17 18.10 7.98
N LEU A 368 17.94 17.58 8.12
CA LEU A 368 17.58 16.23 7.72
C LEU A 368 17.04 16.17 6.29
N THR A 369 16.62 17.30 5.69
CA THR A 369 15.93 17.31 4.40
C THR A 369 16.77 16.67 3.29
N ALA A 370 18.06 17.03 3.20
CA ALA A 370 18.94 16.49 2.16
C ALA A 370 19.22 14.99 2.35
N ASP A 371 19.49 14.55 3.58
CA ASP A 371 19.71 13.13 3.90
C ASP A 371 18.44 12.28 3.68
N SER A 372 17.28 12.80 4.10
CA SER A 372 15.98 12.15 3.91
C SER A 372 15.67 12.01 2.43
N PHE A 373 15.87 13.08 1.66
CA PHE A 373 15.64 13.06 0.21
C PHE A 373 16.50 12.00 -0.47
N ASN A 374 17.80 11.95 -0.15
CA ASN A 374 18.72 10.98 -0.73
C ASN A 374 18.38 9.54 -0.35
N HIS A 375 17.87 9.30 0.86
CA HIS A 375 17.52 7.97 1.32
C HIS A 375 16.19 7.48 0.73
N PHE A 376 15.11 8.26 0.87
CA PHE A 376 13.74 7.86 0.48
C PHE A 376 13.48 7.95 -1.03
N SER A 377 14.38 8.62 -1.78
CA SER A 377 14.36 8.63 -3.25
C SER A 377 15.36 7.65 -3.88
N ASN A 378 15.99 6.79 -3.07
CA ASN A 378 16.96 5.80 -3.57
C ASN A 378 16.25 4.63 -4.28
N GLU A 379 16.95 3.98 -5.21
CA GLU A 379 16.45 2.88 -6.03
C GLU A 379 16.07 1.62 -5.23
N THR A 380 16.55 1.49 -3.99
CA THR A 380 16.24 0.35 -3.11
C THR A 380 14.91 0.49 -2.39
N ILE A 381 14.33 1.69 -2.35
CA ILE A 381 13.08 1.97 -1.63
C ILE A 381 11.89 1.66 -2.53
N SER A 382 10.80 1.15 -1.94
CA SER A 382 9.57 0.86 -2.67
C SER A 382 9.02 2.14 -3.32
N PRO A 383 8.59 2.09 -4.61
CA PRO A 383 7.99 3.23 -5.30
C PRO A 383 6.79 3.84 -4.56
N THR A 384 6.03 3.04 -3.80
CA THR A 384 4.89 3.54 -3.01
C THR A 384 5.34 4.50 -1.90
N ILE A 385 6.40 4.16 -1.15
CA ILE A 385 6.98 5.02 -0.12
C ILE A 385 7.56 6.29 -0.76
N THR A 386 8.31 6.13 -1.85
CA THR A 386 8.89 7.28 -2.56
C THR A 386 7.78 8.22 -3.07
N SER A 387 6.66 7.68 -3.55
CA SER A 387 5.49 8.49 -3.95
C SER A 387 4.96 9.34 -2.80
N GLY A 388 4.64 8.72 -1.65
CA GLY A 388 4.14 9.43 -0.48
C GLY A 388 5.13 10.47 0.07
N PHE A 389 6.43 10.17 0.03
CA PHE A 389 7.49 11.11 0.40
C PHE A 389 7.53 12.32 -0.55
N LEU A 390 7.59 12.08 -1.86
CA LEU A 390 7.67 13.15 -2.86
C LEU A 390 6.42 14.02 -2.88
N GLN A 391 5.24 13.44 -2.68
CA GLN A 391 4.00 14.21 -2.61
C GLN A 391 4.04 15.26 -1.49
N VAL A 392 4.55 14.90 -0.31
CA VAL A 392 4.68 15.82 0.83
C VAL A 392 5.74 16.89 0.56
N ILE A 393 6.93 16.51 0.08
CA ILE A 393 8.01 17.47 -0.18
C ILE A 393 7.61 18.48 -1.27
N LEU A 394 7.01 18.01 -2.36
CA LEU A 394 6.69 18.86 -3.51
C LEU A 394 5.42 19.72 -3.29
N GLU A 395 4.52 19.33 -2.39
CA GLU A 395 3.38 20.17 -2.00
C GLU A 395 3.84 21.52 -1.45
N LYS A 396 4.94 21.53 -0.68
CA LYS A 396 5.54 22.73 -0.07
C LYS A 396 6.66 23.36 -0.91
N TYR A 397 6.93 22.82 -2.10
CA TYR A 397 7.87 23.40 -3.06
C TYR A 397 7.18 24.50 -3.89
N PRO A 398 7.84 25.65 -4.12
CA PRO A 398 9.22 26.00 -3.74
C PRO A 398 9.36 26.68 -2.37
N ASP A 399 8.25 26.98 -1.69
CA ASP A 399 8.22 27.89 -0.52
C ASP A 399 9.09 27.43 0.66
N SER A 400 9.17 26.12 0.93
CA SER A 400 9.85 25.57 2.11
C SER A 400 11.17 24.85 1.82
N PHE A 401 11.40 24.44 0.57
CA PHE A 401 12.58 23.67 0.18
C PHE A 401 12.96 23.96 -1.27
N MET A 402 14.20 24.41 -1.49
CA MET A 402 14.74 24.65 -2.83
C MET A 402 15.48 23.41 -3.33
N LEU A 403 15.06 22.90 -4.49
CA LEU A 403 15.65 21.73 -5.12
C LEU A 403 16.91 22.12 -5.91
N THR A 404 17.95 21.30 -5.79
CA THR A 404 19.09 21.34 -6.71
C THR A 404 18.73 20.65 -8.03
N SER A 405 19.40 21.01 -9.13
CA SER A 405 19.18 20.36 -10.44
C SER A 405 19.38 18.83 -10.39
N GLN A 406 20.28 18.33 -9.53
CA GLN A 406 20.44 16.88 -9.34
C GLN A 406 19.22 16.25 -8.67
N GLN A 407 18.62 16.91 -7.68
CA GLN A 407 17.42 16.44 -7.00
C GLN A 407 16.21 16.47 -7.93
N GLU A 408 16.09 17.48 -8.80
CA GLU A 408 15.04 17.51 -9.84
C GLU A 408 15.15 16.30 -10.77
N ASN A 409 16.36 15.96 -11.21
CA ASN A 409 16.58 14.77 -12.05
C ASN A 409 16.16 13.48 -11.34
N ILE A 410 16.45 13.35 -10.04
CA ILE A 410 16.03 12.21 -9.22
C ILE A 410 14.51 12.16 -9.08
N ILE A 411 13.84 13.32 -8.90
CA ILE A 411 12.37 13.39 -8.84
C ILE A 411 11.75 12.89 -10.15
N VAL A 412 12.25 13.35 -11.30
CA VAL A 412 11.73 12.92 -12.60
C VAL A 412 11.93 11.41 -12.80
N GLN A 413 13.11 10.88 -12.44
CA GLN A 413 13.39 9.44 -12.49
C GLN A 413 12.44 8.64 -11.59
N SER A 414 12.26 9.08 -10.35
CA SER A 414 11.36 8.44 -9.38
C SER A 414 9.90 8.51 -9.86
N TRP A 415 9.46 9.66 -10.37
CA TRP A 415 8.12 9.82 -10.94
C TRP A 415 7.83 8.85 -12.08
N VAL A 416 8.76 8.71 -13.04
CA VAL A 416 8.64 7.72 -14.13
C VAL A 416 8.57 6.30 -13.59
N LYS A 417 9.46 5.95 -12.65
CA LYS A 417 9.47 4.62 -12.00
C LYS A 417 8.14 4.31 -11.32
N ILE A 418 7.60 5.26 -10.54
CA ILE A 418 6.32 5.12 -9.85
C ILE A 418 5.19 4.94 -10.87
N CYS A 419 5.12 5.78 -11.91
CA CYS A 419 4.07 5.68 -12.92
C CYS A 419 4.06 4.32 -13.63
N PHE A 420 5.24 3.74 -13.91
CA PHE A 420 5.33 2.42 -14.55
C PHE A 420 4.85 1.27 -13.66
N VAL A 421 5.08 1.36 -12.35
CA VAL A 421 4.84 0.27 -11.39
C VAL A 421 3.46 0.39 -10.72
N SER A 422 2.92 1.60 -10.59
CA SER A 422 1.59 1.82 -10.01
C SER A 422 0.48 1.30 -10.92
N THR A 423 -0.56 0.70 -10.33
CA THR A 423 -1.78 0.31 -11.06
C THR A 423 -2.71 1.48 -11.30
N GLU A 424 -2.64 2.51 -10.46
CA GLU A 424 -3.43 3.73 -10.54
C GLU A 424 -2.60 4.89 -11.11
N ASN A 425 -3.27 5.75 -11.89
CA ASN A 425 -2.64 6.91 -12.50
C ASN A 425 -2.28 7.94 -11.42
N GLN A 426 -1.00 8.31 -11.35
CA GLN A 426 -0.44 9.19 -10.33
C GLN A 426 -0.70 10.68 -10.65
N ILE A 427 -1.98 11.07 -10.70
CA ILE A 427 -2.39 12.42 -11.13
C ILE A 427 -1.85 13.48 -10.17
N ASP A 428 -2.00 13.29 -8.87
CA ASP A 428 -1.62 14.30 -7.87
C ASP A 428 -0.11 14.48 -7.77
N LEU A 429 0.65 13.38 -7.74
CA LEU A 429 2.11 13.45 -7.84
C LEU A 429 2.55 14.13 -9.14
N THR A 430 1.91 13.80 -10.28
CA THR A 430 2.27 14.40 -11.57
C THR A 430 2.05 15.91 -11.57
N LYS A 431 0.93 16.41 -11.01
CA LYS A 431 0.68 17.86 -10.88
C LYS A 431 1.81 18.57 -10.12
N GLN A 432 2.35 17.93 -9.07
CA GLN A 432 3.46 18.48 -8.31
C GLN A 432 4.79 18.42 -9.07
N VAL A 433 5.09 17.30 -9.73
CA VAL A 433 6.31 17.13 -10.54
C VAL A 433 6.33 18.08 -11.74
N MET A 434 5.18 18.40 -12.33
CA MET A 434 5.07 19.38 -13.41
C MET A 434 5.37 20.82 -12.98
N LYS A 435 5.51 21.12 -11.68
CA LYS A 435 5.97 22.44 -11.22
C LYS A 435 7.43 22.70 -11.57
N LEU A 436 8.25 21.66 -11.67
CA LEU A 436 9.70 21.76 -11.90
C LEU A 436 10.05 22.53 -13.19
N ASP A 437 11.19 23.21 -13.18
CA ASP A 437 11.64 24.05 -14.29
C ASP A 437 12.18 23.24 -15.48
N ILE A 438 12.49 21.96 -15.27
CA ILE A 438 12.92 21.03 -16.34
C ILE A 438 11.86 20.83 -17.44
N PHE A 439 10.58 21.08 -17.15
CA PHE A 439 9.48 20.91 -18.10
C PHE A 439 9.10 22.23 -18.78
N SER A 440 8.86 22.20 -20.09
CA SER A 440 8.37 23.38 -20.83
C SER A 440 6.89 23.67 -20.53
N ALA A 441 6.46 24.93 -20.70
CA ALA A 441 5.06 25.34 -20.48
C ALA A 441 4.06 24.52 -21.32
N ASP A 442 4.38 24.28 -22.59
CA ASP A 442 3.58 23.45 -23.50
C ASP A 442 3.40 22.02 -22.98
N MET A 443 4.46 21.44 -22.42
CA MET A 443 4.44 20.09 -21.85
C MET A 443 3.58 20.06 -20.59
N LYS A 444 3.76 21.03 -19.68
CA LYS A 444 2.96 21.17 -18.45
C LYS A 444 1.46 21.24 -18.75
N GLN A 445 1.06 22.01 -19.76
CA GLN A 445 -0.35 22.14 -20.14
C GLN A 445 -0.91 20.82 -20.69
N SER A 446 -0.17 20.13 -21.57
CA SER A 446 -0.65 18.89 -22.20
C SER A 446 -0.82 17.74 -21.22
N ILE A 447 0.04 17.63 -20.20
CA ILE A 447 0.05 16.52 -19.23
C ILE A 447 -1.01 16.74 -18.15
N SER A 448 -1.18 17.99 -17.69
CA SER A 448 -2.07 18.31 -16.56
C SER A 448 -3.55 18.06 -16.83
N HIS A 449 -3.97 17.96 -18.10
CA HIS A 449 -5.35 17.73 -18.51
C HIS A 449 -5.62 16.27 -18.94
N SER A 450 -4.62 15.39 -18.84
CA SER A 450 -4.75 13.99 -19.28
C SER A 450 -5.20 13.09 -18.14
N ASP A 451 -6.08 12.13 -18.45
CA ASP A 451 -6.48 11.05 -17.54
C ASP A 451 -5.32 10.09 -17.24
N ASP A 452 -4.42 9.90 -18.20
CA ASP A 452 -3.15 9.17 -18.06
C ASP A 452 -1.98 10.14 -18.31
N PRO A 453 -1.39 10.70 -17.25
CA PRO A 453 -0.32 11.68 -17.38
C PRO A 453 0.96 11.10 -17.99
N MET A 454 1.26 9.82 -17.77
CA MET A 454 2.48 9.20 -18.25
C MET A 454 2.41 8.87 -19.74
N GLU A 455 1.25 8.39 -20.20
CA GLU A 455 0.97 8.23 -21.63
C GLU A 455 1.02 9.59 -22.35
N ALA A 456 0.44 10.64 -21.76
CA ALA A 456 0.50 11.99 -22.31
C ALA A 456 1.95 12.51 -22.40
N PHE A 457 2.76 12.31 -21.36
CA PHE A 457 4.18 12.65 -21.38
C PHE A 457 4.92 11.96 -22.52
N ILE A 458 4.80 10.63 -22.64
CA ILE A 458 5.43 9.85 -23.69
C ILE A 458 5.00 10.32 -25.09
N LYS A 459 3.69 10.54 -25.30
CA LYS A 459 3.18 11.03 -26.59
C LYS A 459 3.64 12.44 -26.91
N HIS A 460 3.65 13.34 -25.93
CA HIS A 460 4.09 14.72 -26.13
C HIS A 460 5.54 14.75 -26.59
N VAL A 461 6.42 14.03 -25.87
CA VAL A 461 7.84 13.94 -26.21
C VAL A 461 8.04 13.36 -27.61
N GLY A 462 7.29 12.32 -27.98
CA GLY A 462 7.36 11.71 -29.31
C GLY A 462 6.84 12.60 -30.45
N LEU A 463 5.72 13.30 -30.27
CA LEU A 463 5.10 14.16 -31.30
C LEU A 463 5.95 15.41 -31.61
N GLN A 464 6.63 15.95 -30.61
CA GLN A 464 7.47 17.15 -30.77
C GLN A 464 8.84 16.87 -31.42
N SER A 465 9.17 15.60 -31.70
CA SER A 465 10.40 15.18 -32.37
C SER A 465 10.55 15.67 -33.83
N GLN A 466 9.52 16.33 -34.39
CA GLN A 466 9.50 16.89 -35.74
C GLN A 466 9.79 18.41 -35.79
N ARG A 467 10.04 19.06 -34.64
CA ARG A 467 10.36 20.50 -34.54
C ARG A 467 11.87 20.76 -34.72
N SER A 468 12.32 22.00 -34.47
CA SER A 468 13.71 22.44 -34.69
C SER A 468 14.75 21.62 -33.90
N TYR A 469 15.99 21.59 -34.39
CA TYR A 469 17.08 20.76 -33.87
C TYR A 469 17.38 20.98 -32.37
N ASP A 470 17.39 22.23 -31.90
CA ASP A 470 17.70 22.56 -30.51
C ASP A 470 16.64 22.01 -29.54
N HIS A 471 15.36 22.10 -29.91
CA HIS A 471 14.27 21.50 -29.13
C HIS A 471 14.37 19.97 -29.05
N ILE A 472 14.85 19.31 -30.10
CA ILE A 472 15.07 17.86 -30.09
C ILE A 472 16.17 17.49 -29.09
N MET A 473 17.26 18.26 -29.04
CA MET A 473 18.37 17.99 -28.11
C MET A 473 17.94 18.11 -26.65
N ASP A 474 17.08 19.06 -26.31
CA ASP A 474 16.55 19.19 -24.95
C ASP A 474 15.57 18.07 -24.59
N LEU A 475 14.73 17.63 -25.54
CA LEU A 475 13.87 16.46 -25.34
C LEU A 475 14.66 15.16 -25.18
N ILE A 476 15.79 15.01 -25.88
CA ILE A 476 16.70 13.86 -25.68
C ILE A 476 17.28 13.88 -24.27
N LYS A 477 17.73 15.05 -23.77
CA LYS A 477 18.21 15.16 -22.39
C LYS A 477 17.13 14.78 -21.37
N ILE A 478 15.90 15.26 -21.57
CA ILE A 478 14.77 14.93 -20.69
C ILE A 478 14.48 13.42 -20.74
N CYS A 479 14.51 12.78 -21.92
CA CYS A 479 14.38 11.33 -22.05
C CYS A 479 15.50 10.58 -21.31
N ASP A 480 16.74 11.00 -21.53
CA ASP A 480 17.91 10.38 -20.90
C ASP A 480 17.84 10.50 -19.38
N ILE A 481 17.38 11.64 -18.85
CA ILE A 481 17.14 11.84 -17.41
C ILE A 481 16.01 10.95 -16.93
N ALA A 482 14.83 11.03 -17.55
CA ALA A 482 13.59 10.42 -17.07
C ALA A 482 13.63 8.89 -17.10
N PHE A 483 14.24 8.31 -18.14
CA PHE A 483 14.32 6.86 -18.33
C PHE A 483 15.66 6.26 -17.88
N ASN A 484 16.50 7.04 -17.19
CA ASN A 484 17.79 6.57 -16.70
C ASN A 484 17.61 5.41 -15.70
N ASN A 485 18.41 4.34 -15.87
CA ASN A 485 18.40 3.12 -15.04
C ASN A 485 17.03 2.45 -14.88
N LEU A 486 16.03 2.81 -15.70
CA LEU A 486 14.68 2.26 -15.61
C LEU A 486 14.68 0.74 -15.77
N GLU A 487 15.61 0.20 -16.58
CA GLU A 487 15.77 -1.23 -16.80
C GLU A 487 16.01 -2.01 -15.49
N LYS A 488 16.77 -1.43 -14.55
CA LYS A 488 17.11 -2.10 -13.28
C LYS A 488 15.88 -2.24 -12.41
N THR A 489 15.11 -1.16 -12.28
CA THR A 489 13.89 -1.13 -11.46
C THR A 489 12.83 -2.05 -12.06
N LEU A 490 12.53 -1.92 -13.36
CA LEU A 490 11.52 -2.75 -14.01
C LEU A 490 11.90 -4.24 -14.01
N GLY A 491 13.18 -4.56 -14.13
CA GLY A 491 13.69 -5.92 -14.06
C GLY A 491 13.29 -6.67 -12.78
N LEU A 492 13.24 -5.97 -11.63
CA LEU A 492 12.83 -6.57 -10.35
C LEU A 492 11.39 -7.10 -10.42
N TYR A 493 10.47 -6.33 -11.02
CA TYR A 493 9.06 -6.67 -11.14
C TYR A 493 8.77 -7.72 -12.23
N VAL A 494 9.66 -7.88 -13.20
CA VAL A 494 9.49 -8.81 -14.32
C VAL A 494 10.16 -10.16 -14.09
N LEU A 495 11.30 -10.21 -13.37
CA LEU A 495 12.03 -11.45 -13.08
C LEU A 495 11.29 -12.37 -12.08
N LYS A 496 10.56 -11.76 -11.13
CA LYS A 496 9.72 -12.42 -10.13
C LYS A 496 8.41 -11.63 -9.96
N PRO A 497 7.46 -11.77 -10.90
CA PRO A 497 6.26 -10.96 -10.89
C PRO A 497 5.27 -11.46 -9.83
N GLU A 498 4.83 -10.56 -8.95
CA GLU A 498 3.83 -10.84 -7.91
C GLU A 498 2.41 -10.39 -8.31
N ASN A 499 2.32 -9.35 -9.14
CA ASN A 499 1.04 -8.74 -9.56
C ASN A 499 0.97 -8.60 -11.09
N GLU A 500 -0.05 -9.20 -11.70
CA GLU A 500 -0.27 -9.19 -13.16
C GLU A 500 -0.53 -7.77 -13.70
N ALA A 501 -1.31 -6.94 -12.99
CA ALA A 501 -1.67 -5.60 -13.41
C ALA A 501 -0.43 -4.68 -13.51
N VAL A 502 0.51 -4.83 -12.57
CA VAL A 502 1.79 -4.11 -12.59
C VAL A 502 2.61 -4.51 -13.82
N VAL A 503 2.75 -5.80 -14.09
CA VAL A 503 3.48 -6.29 -15.29
C VAL A 503 2.83 -5.78 -16.56
N LEU A 504 1.49 -5.85 -16.67
CA LEU A 504 0.76 -5.33 -17.82
C LEU A 504 1.03 -3.83 -18.03
N ASN A 505 1.02 -3.03 -16.96
CA ASN A 505 1.26 -1.60 -17.05
C ASN A 505 2.71 -1.26 -17.47
N ILE A 506 3.69 -2.00 -16.94
CA ILE A 506 5.10 -1.88 -17.35
C ILE A 506 5.25 -2.10 -18.86
N TYR A 507 4.68 -3.17 -19.41
CA TYR A 507 4.77 -3.45 -20.84
C TYR A 507 3.98 -2.44 -21.67
N ARG A 508 2.81 -1.98 -21.19
CA ARG A 508 2.00 -0.95 -21.87
C ARG A 508 2.83 0.32 -22.05
N TYR A 509 3.35 0.91 -20.98
CA TYR A 509 4.13 2.14 -21.08
C TYR A 509 5.46 1.95 -21.81
N THR A 510 6.13 0.81 -21.65
CA THR A 510 7.36 0.52 -22.42
C THR A 510 7.05 0.45 -23.91
N SER A 511 5.94 -0.17 -24.31
CA SER A 511 5.55 -0.27 -25.72
C SER A 511 5.20 1.10 -26.32
N LEU A 512 4.51 1.95 -25.55
CA LEU A 512 4.23 3.34 -25.94
C LEU A 512 5.52 4.17 -26.04
N LEU A 513 6.45 3.98 -25.11
CA LEU A 513 7.76 4.63 -25.12
C LEU A 513 8.54 4.28 -26.39
N PHE A 514 8.54 3.00 -26.78
CA PHE A 514 9.19 2.55 -27.99
C PHE A 514 8.47 3.13 -29.22
N LEU A 515 7.14 3.09 -29.26
CA LEU A 515 6.39 3.58 -30.41
C LEU A 515 6.62 5.06 -30.69
N ASN A 516 6.59 5.90 -29.65
CA ASN A 516 6.60 7.35 -29.79
C ASN A 516 8.00 7.97 -29.67
N CYS A 517 8.88 7.43 -28.81
CA CYS A 517 10.16 8.05 -28.49
C CYS A 517 11.37 7.28 -29.02
N SER A 518 11.20 6.21 -29.80
CA SER A 518 12.31 5.35 -30.26
C SER A 518 13.46 6.09 -30.92
N LYS A 519 13.21 7.16 -31.69
CA LYS A 519 14.27 8.01 -32.28
C LYS A 519 15.10 8.80 -31.26
N MET A 520 14.55 9.04 -30.06
CA MET A 520 15.23 9.75 -28.98
C MET A 520 15.96 8.79 -28.04
N ILE A 521 15.38 7.61 -27.78
CA ILE A 521 15.95 6.63 -26.86
C ILE A 521 16.90 5.62 -27.53
N TYR A 522 17.06 5.69 -28.85
CA TYR A 522 17.95 4.83 -29.62
C TYR A 522 18.90 5.64 -30.50
N ASN A 523 20.17 5.23 -30.52
CA ASN A 523 21.20 5.79 -31.37
C ASN A 523 22.08 4.64 -31.90
N LYS A 524 22.06 4.42 -33.21
CA LYS A 524 22.80 3.33 -33.87
C LYS A 524 24.32 3.37 -33.66
N ASN A 525 24.88 4.54 -33.33
CA ASN A 525 26.31 4.71 -33.08
C ASN A 525 26.70 4.42 -31.62
N LYS A 526 25.74 4.23 -30.71
CA LYS A 526 25.98 3.88 -29.31
C LYS A 526 25.59 2.42 -29.07
N SER A 527 26.51 1.64 -28.50
CA SER A 527 26.25 0.24 -28.16
C SER A 527 25.25 0.07 -27.02
N VAL A 528 25.15 1.06 -26.13
CA VAL A 528 24.25 1.06 -24.98
C VAL A 528 23.38 2.31 -25.02
N THR A 529 22.07 2.10 -25.08
CA THR A 529 21.02 3.13 -25.10
C THR A 529 19.89 2.71 -24.15
N VAL A 530 18.98 3.63 -23.81
CA VAL A 530 17.78 3.30 -23.02
C VAL A 530 16.98 2.19 -23.70
N LEU A 531 16.83 2.26 -25.04
CA LEU A 531 16.14 1.22 -25.80
C LEU A 531 16.84 -0.14 -25.67
N THR A 532 18.16 -0.21 -25.87
CA THR A 532 18.87 -1.50 -25.86
C THR A 532 18.82 -2.17 -24.49
N LYS A 533 18.93 -1.37 -23.42
CA LYS A 533 18.80 -1.82 -22.03
C LYS A 533 17.42 -2.38 -21.72
N LEU A 534 16.36 -1.68 -22.12
CA LEU A 534 14.97 -2.13 -21.92
C LEU A 534 14.66 -3.38 -22.73
N VAL A 535 15.20 -3.52 -23.94
CA VAL A 535 15.08 -4.75 -24.73
C VAL A 535 15.71 -5.94 -24.00
N GLU A 536 16.92 -5.79 -23.46
CA GLU A 536 17.62 -6.85 -22.76
C GLU A 536 16.95 -7.29 -21.45
N VAL A 537 16.17 -6.42 -20.81
CA VAL A 537 15.48 -6.76 -19.55
C VAL A 537 14.04 -7.23 -19.77
N LEU A 538 13.31 -6.64 -20.72
CA LEU A 538 11.87 -6.86 -20.88
C LEU A 538 11.57 -7.81 -22.04
N LEU A 539 12.05 -7.50 -23.25
CA LEU A 539 11.65 -8.23 -24.46
C LEU A 539 12.51 -9.48 -24.70
N LEU A 540 13.83 -9.38 -24.58
CA LEU A 540 14.74 -10.48 -24.92
C LEU A 540 15.80 -10.69 -23.83
N PRO A 541 15.38 -11.08 -22.60
CA PRO A 541 16.32 -11.48 -21.55
C PRO A 541 17.31 -12.56 -22.00
N MET A 542 18.56 -12.48 -21.54
CA MET A 542 19.59 -13.46 -21.91
C MET A 542 19.20 -14.90 -21.59
N ASP A 543 18.53 -15.14 -20.47
CA ASP A 543 18.04 -16.47 -20.08
C ASP A 543 16.94 -16.99 -21.01
N PHE A 544 16.08 -16.09 -21.49
CA PHE A 544 15.06 -16.39 -22.48
C PHE A 544 15.70 -16.69 -23.85
N MET A 545 16.65 -15.86 -24.26
CA MET A 545 17.40 -16.01 -25.49
C MET A 545 18.19 -17.33 -25.55
N ALA A 546 18.77 -17.74 -24.41
CA ALA A 546 19.50 -18.99 -24.24
C ALA A 546 18.59 -20.23 -24.10
N GLY A 547 17.26 -20.05 -24.04
CA GLY A 547 16.30 -21.15 -23.86
C GLY A 547 16.38 -21.83 -22.49
N LYS A 548 17.02 -21.19 -21.50
CA LYS A 548 17.23 -21.75 -20.16
C LYS A 548 16.00 -21.60 -19.26
N ARG A 549 15.23 -20.53 -19.45
CA ARG A 549 14.07 -20.19 -18.62
C ARG A 549 12.91 -19.69 -19.47
N MET A 550 11.73 -20.28 -19.23
CA MET A 550 10.49 -19.79 -19.83
C MET A 550 10.04 -18.50 -19.12
N PRO A 551 9.56 -17.47 -19.85
CA PRO A 551 8.98 -16.29 -19.24
C PRO A 551 7.76 -16.66 -18.39
N HIS A 552 7.51 -15.88 -17.34
CA HIS A 552 6.34 -16.05 -16.49
C HIS A 552 5.03 -15.83 -17.30
N SER A 553 3.92 -16.46 -16.89
CA SER A 553 2.62 -16.33 -17.57
C SER A 553 2.17 -14.87 -17.71
N TYR A 554 2.26 -14.08 -16.64
CA TYR A 554 1.95 -12.63 -16.67
C TYR A 554 2.76 -11.86 -17.70
N VAL A 555 4.03 -12.23 -17.89
CA VAL A 555 4.91 -11.62 -18.91
C VAL A 555 4.45 -12.01 -20.31
N LEU A 556 4.11 -13.27 -20.54
CA LEU A 556 3.55 -13.73 -21.82
C LEU A 556 2.22 -13.05 -22.13
N THR A 557 1.32 -12.89 -21.16
CA THR A 557 0.07 -12.14 -21.34
C THR A 557 0.34 -10.68 -21.71
N ALA A 558 1.27 -10.03 -21.01
CA ALA A 558 1.62 -8.64 -21.27
C ALA A 558 2.24 -8.44 -22.66
N ILE A 559 3.12 -9.35 -23.08
CA ILE A 559 3.68 -9.36 -24.43
C ILE A 559 2.58 -9.61 -25.46
N LYS A 560 1.69 -10.58 -25.25
CA LYS A 560 0.56 -10.84 -26.16
C LYS A 560 -0.25 -9.56 -26.45
N ASN A 561 -0.47 -8.72 -25.45
CA ASN A 561 -1.22 -7.47 -25.59
C ASN A 561 -0.43 -6.32 -26.21
N THR A 562 0.91 -6.35 -26.17
CA THR A 562 1.77 -5.21 -26.56
C THR A 562 2.73 -5.51 -27.71
N TRP A 563 2.81 -6.76 -28.17
CA TRP A 563 3.78 -7.21 -29.17
C TRP A 563 3.67 -6.45 -30.49
N GLU A 564 2.45 -6.21 -30.99
CA GLU A 564 2.24 -5.46 -32.24
C GLU A 564 2.76 -4.02 -32.13
N VAL A 565 2.56 -3.39 -30.96
CA VAL A 565 3.04 -2.02 -30.69
C VAL A 565 4.56 -1.99 -30.67
N PHE A 566 5.21 -2.95 -30.03
CA PHE A 566 6.66 -3.10 -30.07
C PHE A 566 7.18 -3.33 -31.49
N PHE A 567 6.56 -4.25 -32.24
CA PHE A 567 6.98 -4.57 -33.60
C PHE A 567 6.88 -3.34 -34.51
N LYS A 568 5.76 -2.60 -34.43
CA LYS A 568 5.57 -1.32 -35.11
C LYS A 568 6.65 -0.30 -34.75
N ALA A 569 7.01 -0.19 -33.47
CA ALA A 569 8.05 0.72 -33.02
C ALA A 569 9.41 0.44 -33.68
N PHE A 570 9.82 -0.83 -33.75
CA PHE A 570 11.05 -1.22 -34.42
C PHE A 570 10.99 -1.00 -35.93
N MET A 571 9.83 -1.23 -36.55
CA MET A 571 9.62 -0.93 -37.97
C MET A 571 9.77 0.58 -38.27
N ASN A 572 9.35 1.46 -37.35
CA ASN A 572 9.49 2.91 -37.53
C ASN A 572 10.94 3.44 -37.44
N VAL A 573 11.82 2.71 -36.76
CA VAL A 573 13.26 3.06 -36.62
C VAL A 573 14.14 2.31 -37.59
N ARG A 574 13.59 1.30 -38.26
CA ARG A 574 14.31 0.44 -39.20
C ARG A 574 15.01 1.25 -40.29
N ASP A 575 16.33 1.29 -40.22
CA ASP A 575 17.25 1.65 -41.30
C ASP A 575 17.83 0.33 -41.83
N THR A 576 17.84 0.11 -43.15
CA THR A 576 18.28 -1.17 -43.74
C THR A 576 19.73 -1.52 -43.40
N ASN A 577 20.52 -0.54 -42.93
CA ASN A 577 21.91 -0.70 -42.51
C ASN A 577 22.09 -0.91 -41.01
N ASP A 578 21.02 -1.11 -40.24
CA ASP A 578 21.08 -1.32 -38.79
C ASP A 578 20.98 -2.82 -38.42
N PRO A 579 22.12 -3.50 -38.16
CA PRO A 579 22.11 -4.92 -37.86
C PRO A 579 21.49 -5.23 -36.50
N TYR A 580 21.44 -4.26 -35.58
CA TYR A 580 20.84 -4.47 -34.26
C TYR A 580 19.32 -4.59 -34.40
N ILE A 581 18.68 -3.61 -35.04
CA ILE A 581 17.22 -3.59 -35.23
C ILE A 581 16.76 -4.81 -36.04
N GLU A 582 17.47 -5.16 -37.12
CA GLU A 582 17.18 -6.36 -37.91
C GLU A 582 17.25 -7.65 -37.09
N ARG A 583 18.20 -7.74 -36.15
CA ARG A 583 18.33 -8.86 -35.24
C ARG A 583 17.19 -8.91 -34.22
N ILE A 584 16.76 -7.77 -33.67
CA ILE A 584 15.63 -7.72 -32.74
C ILE A 584 14.33 -8.14 -33.43
N LEU A 585 14.05 -7.61 -34.63
CA LEU A 585 12.88 -8.01 -35.43
C LEU A 585 12.87 -9.53 -35.69
N LYS A 586 14.02 -10.11 -36.04
CA LYS A 586 14.16 -11.57 -36.19
C LYS A 586 13.82 -12.30 -34.88
N TYR A 587 14.39 -11.88 -33.76
CA TYR A 587 14.17 -12.58 -32.48
C TYR A 587 12.76 -12.42 -31.94
N MET A 588 12.11 -11.27 -32.14
CA MET A 588 10.70 -11.06 -31.77
C MET A 588 9.76 -12.04 -32.48
N VAL A 589 10.11 -12.48 -33.69
CA VAL A 589 9.36 -13.49 -34.43
C VAL A 589 9.75 -14.89 -33.96
N VAL A 590 11.04 -15.23 -34.05
CA VAL A 590 11.54 -16.60 -33.85
C VAL A 590 11.42 -17.08 -32.40
N LYS A 591 11.69 -16.21 -31.42
CA LYS A 591 11.69 -16.62 -30.01
C LYS A 591 10.29 -16.72 -29.43
N TYR A 592 9.31 -15.99 -29.96
CA TYR A 592 7.95 -15.98 -29.42
C TYR A 592 6.98 -16.96 -30.11
N ILE A 593 7.22 -17.33 -31.37
CA ILE A 593 6.43 -18.36 -32.08
C ILE A 593 6.22 -19.64 -31.25
N PRO A 594 7.24 -20.20 -30.56
CA PRO A 594 7.08 -21.42 -29.78
C PRO A 594 6.11 -21.32 -28.60
N TYR A 595 5.85 -20.11 -28.07
CA TYR A 595 5.10 -19.93 -26.82
C TYR A 595 3.61 -19.66 -26.97
N TYR A 596 3.16 -19.17 -28.13
CA TYR A 596 1.74 -18.90 -28.37
C TYR A 596 1.07 -20.01 -29.20
N SER A 597 -0.21 -20.26 -28.96
CA SER A 597 -1.01 -21.09 -29.85
C SER A 597 -1.22 -20.39 -31.20
N ILE A 598 -1.60 -21.13 -32.24
CA ILE A 598 -1.79 -20.56 -33.58
C ILE A 598 -2.93 -19.51 -33.57
N THR A 599 -4.01 -19.78 -32.84
CA THR A 599 -5.20 -18.94 -32.76
C THR A 599 -5.01 -17.68 -31.90
N GLU A 600 -4.10 -17.72 -30.93
CA GLU A 600 -3.87 -16.62 -29.98
C GLU A 600 -2.53 -15.90 -30.17
N SER A 601 -1.82 -16.19 -31.27
CA SER A 601 -0.51 -15.62 -31.52
C SER A 601 -0.60 -14.13 -31.90
N PRO A 602 0.08 -13.23 -31.16
CA PRO A 602 0.12 -11.82 -31.52
C PRO A 602 0.89 -11.55 -32.82
N ILE A 603 1.73 -12.51 -33.24
CA ILE A 603 2.46 -12.46 -34.50
C ILE A 603 1.48 -12.64 -35.66
N VAL A 604 0.53 -13.58 -35.52
CA VAL A 604 -0.47 -13.87 -36.55
C VAL A 604 -1.46 -12.71 -36.67
N SER A 605 -1.89 -12.12 -35.55
CA SER A 605 -2.78 -10.94 -35.58
C SER A 605 -2.18 -9.74 -36.31
N SER A 606 -0.84 -9.58 -36.22
CA SER A 606 -0.10 -8.47 -36.84
C SER A 606 0.09 -8.62 -38.35
N LEU A 607 -0.19 -9.79 -38.94
CA LEU A 607 -0.07 -10.04 -40.38
C LEU A 607 -1.13 -9.33 -41.23
N LYS A 608 -2.07 -8.60 -40.61
CA LYS A 608 -3.06 -7.77 -41.31
C LYS A 608 -2.43 -6.59 -42.08
N THR A 609 -1.22 -6.20 -41.71
CA THR A 609 -0.47 -5.10 -42.34
C THR A 609 0.60 -5.66 -43.28
N VAL A 610 0.60 -5.22 -44.54
CA VAL A 610 1.47 -5.78 -45.60
C VAL A 610 2.96 -5.64 -45.26
N ASP A 611 3.39 -4.48 -44.77
CA ASP A 611 4.80 -4.22 -44.42
C ASP A 611 5.29 -5.14 -43.29
N TYR A 612 4.42 -5.38 -42.29
CA TYR A 612 4.75 -6.27 -41.18
C TYR A 612 4.80 -7.72 -41.67
N ALA A 613 3.83 -8.12 -42.49
CA ALA A 613 3.80 -9.45 -43.08
C ALA A 613 5.07 -9.75 -43.87
N SER A 614 5.58 -8.79 -44.65
CA SER A 614 6.82 -8.95 -45.41
C SER A 614 8.01 -9.28 -44.50
N VAL A 615 8.20 -8.50 -43.44
CA VAL A 615 9.33 -8.72 -42.53
C VAL A 615 9.14 -10.00 -41.71
N ILE A 616 7.94 -10.26 -41.20
CA ILE A 616 7.66 -11.47 -40.42
C ILE A 616 7.91 -12.72 -41.26
N PHE A 617 7.40 -12.77 -42.49
CA PHE A 617 7.60 -13.90 -43.40
C PHE A 617 9.06 -14.08 -43.81
N GLU A 618 9.76 -12.99 -44.14
CA GLU A 618 11.20 -13.03 -44.42
C GLU A 618 11.97 -13.63 -43.24
N LYS A 619 11.72 -13.16 -42.01
CA LYS A 619 12.43 -13.65 -40.82
C LYS A 619 12.05 -15.09 -40.45
N MET A 620 10.79 -15.49 -40.63
CA MET A 620 10.37 -16.89 -40.48
C MET A 620 11.09 -17.79 -41.49
N CYS A 621 11.12 -17.39 -42.76
CA CYS A 621 11.75 -18.16 -43.85
C CYS A 621 13.24 -18.39 -43.60
N ILE A 622 13.97 -17.31 -43.27
CA ILE A 622 15.41 -17.37 -42.97
C ILE A 622 15.72 -18.26 -41.76
N SER A 623 14.83 -18.31 -40.78
CA SER A 623 15.10 -18.96 -39.49
C SER A 623 14.64 -20.41 -39.40
N TYR A 624 13.56 -20.77 -40.12
CA TYR A 624 12.96 -22.10 -40.02
C TYR A 624 13.01 -22.93 -41.31
N PHE A 625 13.09 -22.30 -42.49
CA PHE A 625 12.87 -23.01 -43.76
C PHE A 625 14.10 -23.07 -44.66
N LYS A 626 15.02 -22.11 -44.53
CA LYS A 626 16.25 -22.07 -45.32
C LYS A 626 17.16 -23.27 -45.01
N TYR A 627 17.90 -23.74 -45.99
CA TYR A 627 18.89 -24.80 -45.81
C TYR A 627 19.96 -24.41 -44.77
N GLY A 628 20.27 -25.32 -43.84
CA GLY A 628 21.28 -25.14 -42.79
C GLY A 628 20.79 -24.48 -41.49
N THR A 629 19.48 -24.44 -41.23
CA THR A 629 18.90 -23.93 -39.97
C THR A 629 19.16 -24.87 -38.79
N ASN A 630 19.56 -24.32 -37.64
CA ASN A 630 19.82 -25.05 -36.40
C ASN A 630 18.57 -25.13 -35.46
N GLU A 631 17.36 -25.05 -36.01
CA GLU A 631 16.11 -25.10 -35.23
C GLU A 631 15.61 -26.53 -35.04
N THR A 632 14.79 -26.75 -34.01
CA THR A 632 14.23 -28.09 -33.73
C THR A 632 13.10 -28.44 -34.69
N ASP A 633 12.95 -29.73 -35.00
CA ASP A 633 11.86 -30.24 -35.85
C ASP A 633 10.46 -29.82 -35.33
N ALA A 634 10.29 -29.75 -34.01
CA ALA A 634 9.04 -29.30 -33.39
C ALA A 634 8.73 -27.83 -33.73
N ASN A 635 9.73 -26.95 -33.67
CA ASN A 635 9.58 -25.53 -34.02
C ASN A 635 9.32 -25.34 -35.52
N ILE A 636 10.05 -26.06 -36.39
CA ILE A 636 9.85 -26.01 -37.84
C ILE A 636 8.44 -26.52 -38.19
N SER A 637 8.00 -27.63 -37.60
CA SER A 637 6.65 -28.16 -37.76
C SER A 637 5.57 -27.16 -37.32
N LYS A 638 5.80 -26.47 -36.19
CA LYS A 638 4.90 -25.41 -35.71
C LYS A 638 4.85 -24.22 -36.68
N ALA A 639 6.00 -23.76 -37.18
CA ALA A 639 6.07 -22.69 -38.17
C ALA A 639 5.34 -23.07 -39.47
N LEU A 640 5.50 -24.31 -39.97
CA LEU A 640 4.76 -24.81 -41.13
C LEU A 640 3.24 -24.82 -40.90
N LYS A 641 2.79 -25.24 -39.72
CA LYS A 641 1.35 -25.21 -39.36
C LYS A 641 0.80 -23.78 -39.30
N ILE A 642 1.58 -22.83 -38.78
CA ILE A 642 1.20 -21.41 -38.78
C ILE A 642 1.04 -20.90 -40.22
N ILE A 643 1.99 -21.19 -41.12
CA ILE A 643 1.90 -20.81 -42.53
C ILE A 643 0.70 -21.47 -43.22
N ALA A 644 0.43 -22.75 -42.98
CA ALA A 644 -0.76 -23.43 -43.51
C ALA A 644 -2.06 -22.76 -43.07
N GLU A 645 -2.17 -22.41 -41.79
CA GLU A 645 -3.35 -21.74 -41.25
C GLU A 645 -3.54 -20.34 -41.85
N ILE A 646 -2.45 -19.59 -42.01
CA ILE A 646 -2.49 -18.27 -42.65
C ILE A 646 -2.94 -18.40 -44.11
N ILE A 647 -2.42 -19.38 -44.87
CA ILE A 647 -2.84 -19.62 -46.26
C ILE A 647 -4.35 -19.91 -46.32
N ASN A 648 -4.87 -20.74 -45.41
CA ASN A 648 -6.27 -21.13 -45.39
C ASN A 648 -7.21 -19.98 -44.98
N THR A 649 -6.72 -19.03 -44.18
CA THR A 649 -7.52 -17.92 -43.63
C THR A 649 -7.31 -16.59 -44.37
N CYS A 650 -6.28 -16.48 -45.22
CA CYS A 650 -5.93 -15.24 -45.92
C CYS A 650 -6.95 -14.90 -47.01
N LYS A 651 -7.56 -13.71 -46.90
CA LYS A 651 -8.46 -13.13 -47.91
C LYS A 651 -7.84 -11.95 -48.66
N SER A 652 -6.64 -11.52 -48.26
CA SER A 652 -5.99 -10.31 -48.79
C SER A 652 -4.93 -10.68 -49.80
N LEU A 653 -5.16 -10.30 -51.06
CA LEU A 653 -4.22 -10.53 -52.16
C LEU A 653 -2.82 -9.95 -51.90
N PRO A 654 -2.65 -8.69 -51.41
CA PRO A 654 -1.32 -8.16 -51.11
C PRO A 654 -0.52 -9.00 -50.12
N ILE A 655 -1.16 -9.47 -49.05
CA ILE A 655 -0.50 -10.32 -48.03
C ILE A 655 -0.17 -11.69 -48.63
N PHE A 656 -1.08 -12.26 -49.43
CA PHE A 656 -0.87 -13.53 -50.11
C PHE A 656 0.32 -13.48 -51.08
N ARG A 657 0.44 -12.40 -51.87
CA ARG A 657 1.59 -12.16 -52.77
C ARG A 657 2.91 -12.06 -52.00
N VAL A 658 2.92 -11.36 -50.87
CA VAL A 658 4.11 -11.27 -50.00
C VAL A 658 4.47 -12.63 -49.39
N LEU A 659 3.48 -13.42 -48.96
CA LEU A 659 3.70 -14.77 -48.46
C LEU A 659 4.37 -15.66 -49.52
N VAL A 660 3.86 -15.64 -50.76
CA VAL A 660 4.46 -16.39 -51.87
C VAL A 660 5.91 -15.94 -52.11
N LYS A 661 6.12 -14.62 -52.23
CA LYS A 661 7.44 -14.05 -52.51
C LYS A 661 8.48 -14.40 -51.45
N GLU A 662 8.15 -14.28 -50.17
CA GLU A 662 9.12 -14.39 -49.08
C GLU A 662 9.25 -15.83 -48.52
N VAL A 663 8.20 -16.66 -48.61
CA VAL A 663 8.15 -17.98 -47.93
C VAL A 663 8.31 -19.16 -48.89
N LEU A 664 7.83 -19.06 -50.15
CA LEU A 664 7.74 -20.20 -51.05
C LEU A 664 9.09 -20.86 -51.33
N GLN A 665 10.14 -20.06 -51.54
CA GLN A 665 11.49 -20.60 -51.75
C GLN A 665 11.96 -21.42 -50.54
N GLY A 666 11.69 -20.94 -49.33
CA GLY A 666 12.01 -21.68 -48.10
C GLY A 666 11.24 -23.00 -48.03
N LEU A 667 9.95 -23.03 -48.37
CA LEU A 667 9.18 -24.28 -48.39
C LEU A 667 9.77 -25.29 -49.36
N PHE A 668 10.23 -24.86 -50.54
CA PHE A 668 10.94 -25.72 -51.48
C PHE A 668 12.24 -26.28 -50.88
N GLU A 669 13.01 -25.46 -50.18
CA GLU A 669 14.22 -25.91 -49.47
C GLU A 669 13.89 -26.95 -48.38
N VAL A 670 12.81 -26.77 -47.61
CA VAL A 670 12.35 -27.79 -46.63
C VAL A 670 12.00 -29.11 -47.31
N VAL A 671 11.35 -29.08 -48.48
CA VAL A 671 11.03 -30.31 -49.23
C VAL A 671 12.30 -31.02 -49.73
N ILE A 672 13.29 -30.26 -50.18
CA ILE A 672 14.54 -30.80 -50.74
C ILE A 672 15.45 -31.34 -49.64
N PHE A 673 15.51 -30.70 -48.47
CA PHE A 673 16.57 -30.92 -47.49
C PHE A 673 16.12 -31.45 -46.12
N HIS A 674 14.83 -31.40 -45.77
CA HIS A 674 14.36 -31.66 -44.41
C HIS A 674 13.47 -32.91 -44.29
N PRO A 675 13.50 -33.66 -43.16
CA PRO A 675 12.60 -34.80 -42.92
C PRO A 675 11.12 -34.43 -42.92
N LEU A 676 10.77 -33.17 -42.61
CA LEU A 676 9.39 -32.65 -42.62
C LEU A 676 8.84 -32.33 -44.03
N ARG A 677 9.46 -32.87 -45.08
CA ARG A 677 9.06 -32.65 -46.48
C ARG A 677 7.59 -32.93 -46.77
N SER A 678 6.98 -33.93 -46.14
CA SER A 678 5.55 -34.26 -46.35
C SER A 678 4.63 -33.15 -45.85
N THR A 679 4.93 -32.58 -44.69
CA THR A 679 4.20 -31.43 -44.13
C THR A 679 4.37 -30.20 -45.02
N ALA A 680 5.58 -29.91 -45.49
CA ALA A 680 5.84 -28.78 -46.39
C ALA A 680 5.12 -28.94 -47.75
N ILE A 681 5.08 -30.15 -48.32
CA ILE A 681 4.28 -30.48 -49.52
C ILE A 681 2.79 -30.20 -49.27
N GLY A 682 2.28 -30.56 -48.08
CA GLY A 682 0.90 -30.24 -47.69
C GLY A 682 0.62 -28.74 -47.64
N VAL A 683 1.55 -27.95 -47.09
CA VAL A 683 1.46 -26.48 -47.05
C VAL A 683 1.44 -25.90 -48.47
N ILE A 684 2.33 -26.37 -49.35
CA ILE A 684 2.38 -25.92 -50.75
C ILE A 684 1.09 -26.28 -51.49
N ARG A 685 0.53 -27.48 -51.24
CA ARG A 685 -0.75 -27.87 -51.82
C ARG A 685 -1.89 -26.94 -51.39
N ASN A 686 -1.93 -26.54 -50.11
CA ASN A 686 -2.92 -25.56 -49.64
C ASN A 686 -2.74 -24.20 -50.33
N LEU A 687 -1.50 -23.79 -50.56
CA LEU A 687 -1.17 -22.55 -51.29
C LEU A 687 -1.73 -22.59 -52.72
N THR A 688 -1.56 -23.70 -53.43
CA THR A 688 -1.98 -23.84 -54.83
C THR A 688 -3.48 -24.03 -55.00
N ILE A 689 -4.20 -24.49 -53.97
CA ILE A 689 -5.66 -24.65 -53.97
C ILE A 689 -6.37 -23.33 -53.59
N SER A 690 -5.66 -22.37 -52.99
CA SER A 690 -6.21 -21.09 -52.60
C SER A 690 -6.86 -20.35 -53.77
N PRO A 691 -8.03 -19.71 -53.59
CA PRO A 691 -8.68 -18.94 -54.66
C PRO A 691 -7.82 -17.77 -55.16
N LEU A 692 -6.86 -17.30 -54.34
CA LEU A 692 -5.94 -16.21 -54.67
C LEU A 692 -4.72 -16.67 -55.49
N PHE A 693 -4.54 -17.98 -55.72
CA PHE A 693 -3.35 -18.51 -56.37
C PHE A 693 -3.17 -18.02 -57.82
N ASN A 694 -4.28 -17.89 -58.56
CA ASN A 694 -4.24 -17.46 -59.97
C ASN A 694 -3.53 -16.10 -60.16
N GLU A 695 -3.63 -15.21 -59.18
CA GLU A 695 -3.07 -13.85 -59.21
C GLU A 695 -1.60 -13.76 -58.78
N VAL A 696 -1.00 -14.88 -58.34
CA VAL A 696 0.40 -14.99 -57.90
C VAL A 696 1.17 -16.10 -58.63
N THR A 697 0.62 -16.58 -59.75
CA THR A 697 1.20 -17.65 -60.57
C THR A 697 2.56 -17.29 -61.15
N GLU A 698 2.77 -16.02 -61.52
CA GLU A 698 4.06 -15.55 -62.04
C GLU A 698 5.15 -15.57 -60.96
N GLU A 699 4.86 -15.09 -59.76
CA GLU A 699 5.78 -15.15 -58.62
C GLU A 699 6.14 -16.60 -58.25
N PHE A 700 5.15 -17.50 -58.32
CA PHE A 700 5.36 -18.93 -58.14
C PHE A 700 6.33 -19.50 -59.19
N LYS A 701 6.10 -19.25 -60.48
CA LYS A 701 6.98 -19.68 -61.58
C LYS A 701 8.40 -19.15 -61.40
N GLN A 702 8.55 -17.86 -61.06
CA GLN A 702 9.86 -17.26 -60.82
C GLN A 702 10.60 -17.89 -59.65
N THR A 703 9.89 -18.29 -58.59
CA THR A 703 10.50 -19.00 -57.46
C THR A 703 10.94 -20.41 -57.85
N VAL A 704 10.15 -21.12 -58.68
CA VAL A 704 10.55 -22.42 -59.25
C VAL A 704 11.83 -22.27 -60.07
N LEU A 705 11.92 -21.26 -60.93
CA LEU A 705 13.13 -21.00 -61.71
C LEU A 705 14.33 -20.69 -60.80
N THR A 706 14.14 -19.88 -59.77
CA THR A 706 15.21 -19.51 -58.82
C THR A 706 15.75 -20.72 -58.07
N ILE A 707 14.89 -21.64 -57.61
CA ILE A 707 15.34 -22.86 -56.93
C ILE A 707 16.01 -23.84 -57.91
N SER A 708 15.58 -23.82 -59.18
CA SER A 708 16.21 -24.59 -60.26
C SER A 708 17.68 -24.20 -60.45
N ASP A 709 17.98 -22.90 -60.47
CA ASP A 709 19.35 -22.41 -60.65
C ASP A 709 20.30 -22.88 -59.55
N LYS A 710 19.79 -22.98 -58.32
CA LYS A 710 20.60 -23.33 -57.14
C LYS A 710 20.79 -24.85 -57.00
N ASN A 711 19.75 -25.65 -57.25
CA ASN A 711 19.70 -27.03 -56.75
C ASN A 711 19.74 -28.12 -57.83
N VAL A 712 19.46 -27.83 -59.11
CA VAL A 712 19.51 -28.83 -60.20
C VAL A 712 20.87 -29.53 -60.27
N GLY A 713 21.94 -28.75 -60.07
CA GLY A 713 23.33 -29.21 -60.22
C GLY A 713 23.98 -29.82 -58.97
N LEU A 714 23.36 -29.75 -57.79
CA LEU A 714 23.95 -30.29 -56.55
C LEU A 714 23.04 -31.32 -55.89
N TYR A 715 21.72 -31.14 -55.99
CA TYR A 715 20.71 -31.94 -55.30
C TYR A 715 19.67 -32.49 -56.26
N THR A 716 20.16 -33.02 -57.40
CA THR A 716 19.37 -33.47 -58.56
C THR A 716 18.13 -34.29 -58.17
N VAL A 717 18.29 -35.34 -57.37
CA VAL A 717 17.20 -36.28 -57.03
C VAL A 717 16.09 -35.60 -56.23
N ASN A 718 16.44 -34.91 -55.14
CA ASN A 718 15.47 -34.28 -54.25
C ASN A 718 14.78 -33.09 -54.93
N TYR A 719 15.52 -32.35 -55.76
CA TYR A 719 14.96 -31.28 -56.59
C TYR A 719 13.90 -31.79 -57.57
N PHE A 720 14.18 -32.85 -58.34
CA PHE A 720 13.18 -33.40 -59.26
C PHE A 720 12.01 -34.06 -58.52
N GLN A 721 12.22 -34.63 -57.32
CA GLN A 721 11.11 -35.09 -56.47
C GLN A 721 10.17 -33.94 -56.05
N LEU A 722 10.71 -32.76 -55.75
CA LEU A 722 9.90 -31.55 -55.54
C LEU A 722 9.09 -31.23 -56.80
N LEU A 723 9.72 -31.12 -57.97
CA LEU A 723 9.01 -30.78 -59.21
C LEU A 723 7.93 -31.80 -59.59
N ILE A 724 8.19 -33.09 -59.42
CA ILE A 724 7.20 -34.15 -59.66
C ILE A 724 6.02 -34.00 -58.69
N SER A 725 6.27 -33.58 -57.45
CA SER A 725 5.20 -33.30 -56.48
C SER A 725 4.40 -32.06 -56.88
N LEU A 726 5.05 -30.99 -57.34
CA LEU A 726 4.39 -29.79 -57.85
C LEU A 726 3.57 -30.08 -59.11
N ALA A 727 4.07 -30.90 -60.03
CA ALA A 727 3.38 -31.29 -61.25
C ALA A 727 2.02 -31.97 -60.99
N LYS A 728 1.85 -32.61 -59.82
CA LYS A 728 0.55 -33.19 -59.40
C LYS A 728 -0.47 -32.16 -58.94
N PHE A 729 -0.02 -30.98 -58.47
CA PHE A 729 -0.90 -29.94 -57.94
C PHE A 729 -1.15 -28.82 -58.95
N THR A 730 -0.11 -28.45 -59.71
CA THR A 730 -0.07 -27.31 -60.63
C THR A 730 0.61 -27.72 -61.95
N PRO A 731 -0.01 -28.64 -62.72
CA PRO A 731 0.61 -29.18 -63.94
C PRO A 731 0.84 -28.11 -65.02
N ASN A 732 -0.06 -27.13 -65.12
CA ASN A 732 0.00 -26.08 -66.14
C ASN A 732 1.17 -25.11 -65.86
N GLU A 733 1.37 -24.74 -64.61
CA GLU A 733 2.41 -23.82 -64.16
C GLU A 733 3.80 -24.44 -64.30
N ILE A 734 3.94 -25.74 -63.97
CA ILE A 734 5.19 -26.48 -64.17
C ILE A 734 5.48 -26.69 -65.65
N ARG A 735 4.46 -26.94 -66.49
CA ARG A 735 4.62 -27.02 -67.94
C ARG A 735 5.12 -25.70 -68.53
N ALA A 736 4.65 -24.56 -68.01
CA ALA A 736 5.06 -23.24 -68.47
C ALA A 736 6.54 -22.92 -68.20
N VAL A 737 7.18 -23.54 -67.20
CA VAL A 737 8.62 -23.35 -66.88
C VAL A 737 9.51 -24.52 -67.30
N LEU A 738 8.94 -25.56 -67.93
CA LEU A 738 9.65 -26.79 -68.26
C LEU A 738 10.81 -26.55 -69.23
N ASP A 739 10.61 -25.71 -70.24
CA ASP A 739 11.63 -25.41 -71.24
C ASP A 739 12.83 -24.66 -70.63
N ASP A 740 12.58 -23.74 -69.69
CA ASP A 740 13.64 -23.08 -68.93
C ASP A 740 14.41 -24.07 -68.05
N ILE A 741 13.73 -25.05 -67.44
CA ILE A 741 14.38 -26.10 -66.67
C ILE A 741 15.25 -26.99 -67.57
N LYS A 742 14.82 -27.31 -68.80
CA LYS A 742 15.64 -28.04 -69.80
C LYS A 742 16.91 -27.29 -70.18
N ILE A 743 16.81 -25.97 -70.33
CA ILE A 743 17.97 -25.11 -70.59
C ILE A 743 18.95 -25.17 -69.40
N LYS A 744 18.44 -25.10 -68.17
CA LYS A 744 19.26 -25.19 -66.94
C LYS A 744 19.92 -26.56 -66.77
N VAL A 745 19.20 -27.64 -67.05
CA VAL A 745 19.71 -29.01 -67.12
C VAL A 745 20.91 -29.10 -68.06
N THR A 746 20.76 -28.59 -69.28
CA THR A 746 21.82 -28.60 -70.30
C THR A 746 23.02 -27.76 -69.87
N LYS A 747 22.79 -26.63 -69.18
CA LYS A 747 23.85 -25.80 -68.60
C LYS A 747 24.62 -26.54 -67.50
N VAL A 748 23.93 -27.28 -66.63
CA VAL A 748 24.55 -28.10 -65.58
C VAL A 748 25.38 -29.24 -66.18
N GLU A 749 24.90 -29.91 -67.22
CA GLU A 749 25.67 -30.95 -67.93
C GLU A 749 26.98 -30.41 -68.53
N LYS A 750 26.92 -29.20 -69.12
CA LYS A 750 28.10 -28.48 -69.62
C LYS A 750 29.07 -28.14 -68.49
N LEU A 751 28.58 -27.65 -67.36
CA LEU A 751 29.39 -27.30 -66.19
C LEU A 751 30.04 -28.52 -65.52
N ARG A 752 29.36 -29.68 -65.52
CA ARG A 752 29.92 -30.95 -65.00
C ARG A 752 30.91 -31.61 -65.97
N GLY A 753 31.01 -31.15 -67.23
CA GLY A 753 31.96 -31.66 -68.23
C GLY A 753 31.64 -33.06 -68.78
N VAL A 754 30.50 -33.65 -68.42
CA VAL A 754 30.15 -35.05 -68.73
C VAL A 754 29.36 -35.18 -70.05
N GLY A 755 28.91 -34.07 -70.63
CA GLY A 755 28.10 -34.03 -71.86
C GLY A 755 26.68 -34.53 -71.65
N PHE A 756 26.52 -35.80 -71.26
CA PHE A 756 25.24 -36.45 -70.96
C PHE A 756 25.23 -36.97 -69.52
N ASP A 757 24.42 -36.35 -68.65
CA ASP A 757 24.27 -36.80 -67.27
C ASP A 757 23.06 -37.73 -67.14
N LYS A 758 23.32 -39.03 -67.09
CA LYS A 758 22.28 -40.07 -67.06
C LYS A 758 21.29 -39.88 -65.89
N ILE A 759 21.76 -39.45 -64.71
CA ILE A 759 20.90 -39.29 -63.53
C ILE A 759 19.96 -38.11 -63.72
N LEU A 760 20.50 -37.00 -64.22
CA LEU A 760 19.77 -35.76 -64.42
C LEU A 760 18.75 -35.89 -65.56
N ARG A 761 19.11 -36.57 -66.66
CA ARG A 761 18.21 -36.89 -67.77
C ARG A 761 17.09 -37.87 -67.38
N THR A 762 17.42 -38.93 -66.63
CA THR A 762 16.40 -39.88 -66.12
C THR A 762 15.35 -39.20 -65.24
N HIS A 763 15.74 -38.24 -64.40
CA HIS A 763 14.79 -37.54 -63.55
C HIS A 763 13.98 -36.47 -64.30
N LEU A 764 14.57 -35.85 -65.33
CA LEU A 764 13.85 -34.98 -66.25
C LEU A 764 12.78 -35.75 -67.03
N GLU A 765 13.11 -36.92 -67.59
CA GLU A 765 12.15 -37.80 -68.29
C GLU A 765 11.00 -38.22 -67.35
N LYS A 766 11.29 -38.53 -66.09
CA LYS A 766 10.26 -38.83 -65.07
C LYS A 766 9.32 -37.64 -64.83
N LEU A 767 9.84 -36.42 -64.82
CA LEU A 767 9.01 -35.22 -64.70
C LEU A 767 8.14 -35.00 -65.94
N GLU A 768 8.69 -35.18 -67.14
CA GLU A 768 7.93 -35.08 -68.40
C GLU A 768 6.80 -36.12 -68.44
N ASN A 769 7.09 -37.37 -68.07
CA ASN A 769 6.08 -38.43 -67.98
C ASN A 769 4.99 -38.11 -66.94
N ALA A 770 5.36 -37.49 -65.80
CA ALA A 770 4.41 -37.04 -64.78
C ALA A 770 3.50 -35.90 -65.28
N LEU A 771 3.97 -35.07 -66.21
CA LEU A 771 3.17 -33.99 -66.82
C LEU A 771 2.30 -34.47 -67.98
N GLN A 772 2.61 -35.63 -68.58
CA GLN A 772 1.81 -36.30 -69.62
C GLN A 772 0.66 -37.13 -69.02
N THR A 773 0.85 -37.70 -67.83
CA THR A 773 -0.14 -38.54 -67.13
C THR A 773 -1.22 -37.77 -66.37
N ASN A 774 -1.08 -36.44 -66.22
CA ASN A 774 -2.07 -35.55 -65.58
C ASN A 774 -2.86 -34.70 -66.61
N LEU A 775 -2.90 -35.13 -67.88
CA LEU A 775 -3.92 -34.76 -68.86
C LEU A 775 -5.16 -35.62 -68.62
#